data_AF-A0A397C9T4-F1
#
_entry.id   AF-A0A397C9T4-F1
#
_cell.length_a   1.000
_cell.length_b   1.000
_cell.length_c   1.000
_cell.angle_alpha   90.00
_cell.angle_beta   90.00
_cell.angle_gamma   90.00
#
_symmetry.space_group_name_H-M   'P 1'
#
loop_
_entity.id
_entity.type
_entity.pdbx_description
1 polymer ?
#
loop_
_entity_poly.entity_id
_entity_poly.type
_entity_poly.pdbx_seq_one_letter_code
_entity_poly.pdbx_strand_id
1 'polypeptide(L)'
;MLSVVVSLISIVAGASIVVADVHSDNIKFPDLNDDILVDRKAPSAAGWLPRPDQSLDVNFPVDSKIIDTSAAPCVVTLVKNHTYAHSYNKPYKGEFSPPSCYDDPDYSLVYLRYKANVDPGRQFDRLAAVWVGNHPVLRTTTQEPNRVLGPHWEIFREISQYRALFGKNGNVTASLDNVVNDVYTSSFYVTITVEFYKKDPSQHVVQRVPYAPDQIVPIFKSNDTYPWFNVQPNTLGKNFNLVTFPKNLDGLYLELFTSHHGCDEFHYANPPDELKAALKADCAGGSFREVQILLDNEIVGAVWPFPLIYTGGMSPALWRPIVSVGGFEAPTYIIDLTPYVAKVLDGKPHNVSFAVGHGLAYWPTNANLLVYQDHYVEETVATLDRKVFARNVVPKVTSKGSGGNQTIHTTATRQVNVKSTITNSQGIRKYNIKQKFNYVNHQVYSSDVQTFKQRSTTHTTTTIKFQDGTKTTQYYTEDYPLYGKLEYKPYTYGKSARDGILSTVEEVDIPPFRSPIIQFEQEDTNHLRSIQANFYKYNVTIQHDLRQKLKIHGNKDDFRVGVEEFELSIAQTAKSQVDSRIGFNATNQVAVAASNWTGCYSHDVHSNTGNYTKYVEAKKCPKVKLYDDDDDDDDDDDDDDDDDDN
;
A
#
# COMPACT_ATOMS: atom_id res chain seq x y z
N MET A 1 -72.81 -8.32 15.68
CA MET A 1 -71.91 -8.73 16.79
C MET A 1 -70.81 -9.61 16.21
N LEU A 2 -69.84 -10.00 17.05
CA LEU A 2 -68.80 -11.03 16.90
C LEU A 2 -69.25 -12.29 16.08
N SER A 3 -68.38 -13.10 15.47
CA SER A 3 -66.89 -13.13 15.39
C SER A 3 -66.42 -14.15 14.30
N VAL A 4 -65.12 -14.52 14.31
CA VAL A 4 -64.50 -15.69 13.66
C VAL A 4 -64.18 -15.46 12.18
N VAL A 5 -62.97 -15.06 11.78
CA VAL A 5 -61.66 -15.78 11.82
C VAL A 5 -61.62 -16.98 10.85
N VAL A 6 -60.77 -16.86 9.81
CA VAL A 6 -60.30 -17.99 9.00
C VAL A 6 -58.77 -17.95 9.04
N SER A 7 -58.15 -19.06 9.41
CA SER A 7 -56.72 -19.15 9.70
C SER A 7 -55.87 -19.57 8.49
N LEU A 8 -54.56 -19.46 8.66
CA LEU A 8 -53.51 -19.88 7.73
C LEU A 8 -53.71 -21.32 7.24
N ILE A 9 -53.34 -21.57 5.98
CA ILE A 9 -52.87 -22.89 5.53
C ILE A 9 -51.36 -22.76 5.31
N SER A 10 -50.59 -23.33 6.22
CA SER A 10 -49.15 -23.55 6.05
C SER A 10 -48.93 -25.01 5.71
N ILE A 11 -48.42 -25.30 4.51
CA ILE A 11 -47.97 -26.64 4.12
C ILE A 11 -46.46 -26.59 3.94
N VAL A 12 -45.75 -27.44 4.68
CA VAL A 12 -44.29 -27.54 4.66
C VAL A 12 -43.87 -28.68 3.76
N ALA A 13 -43.08 -28.36 2.74
CA ALA A 13 -42.21 -29.28 2.04
C ALA A 13 -40.97 -28.48 1.57
N GLY A 14 -39.73 -29.01 1.58
CA GLY A 14 -39.34 -30.37 1.96
C GLY A 14 -38.47 -31.04 0.90
N ALA A 15 -37.41 -30.36 0.43
CA ALA A 15 -36.42 -30.94 -0.48
C ALA A 15 -35.04 -30.30 -0.24
N SER A 16 -34.01 -31.14 -0.23
CA SER A 16 -32.66 -30.84 0.25
C SER A 16 -31.75 -30.14 -0.76
N ILE A 17 -30.70 -29.51 -0.21
CA ILE A 17 -29.30 -29.54 -0.68
C ILE A 17 -29.07 -29.49 -2.20
N VAL A 18 -28.50 -28.38 -2.66
CA VAL A 18 -27.42 -28.40 -3.65
C VAL A 18 -26.24 -27.62 -3.07
N VAL A 19 -25.47 -28.29 -2.20
CA VAL A 19 -24.09 -27.87 -1.91
C VAL A 19 -23.25 -28.29 -3.11
N ALA A 20 -23.23 -27.43 -4.12
CA ALA A 20 -22.26 -27.53 -5.19
C ALA A 20 -20.93 -27.02 -4.66
N ASP A 21 -20.21 -27.88 -3.92
CA ASP A 21 -18.78 -27.71 -3.79
C ASP A 21 -18.18 -27.69 -5.20
N VAL A 22 -17.59 -26.56 -5.55
CA VAL A 22 -16.78 -26.41 -6.73
C VAL A 22 -15.38 -26.26 -6.19
N HIS A 23 -14.53 -27.26 -6.46
CA HIS A 23 -13.10 -27.21 -6.23
C HIS A 23 -12.49 -25.97 -6.90
N SER A 24 -12.55 -24.87 -6.17
CA SER A 24 -11.60 -23.78 -6.24
C SER A 24 -10.42 -24.28 -5.45
N ASP A 25 -9.33 -24.65 -6.14
CA ASP A 25 -8.04 -24.86 -5.50
C ASP A 25 -7.73 -23.60 -4.69
N ASN A 26 -7.96 -23.67 -3.38
CA ASN A 26 -7.68 -22.55 -2.51
C ASN A 26 -6.18 -22.41 -2.51
N ILE A 27 -5.67 -21.33 -3.11
CA ILE A 27 -4.31 -20.87 -2.87
C ILE A 27 -4.28 -20.36 -1.42
N LYS A 28 -4.28 -21.31 -0.48
CA LYS A 28 -3.77 -21.11 0.86
C LYS A 28 -2.33 -20.64 0.66
N PHE A 29 -2.09 -19.36 0.93
CA PHE A 29 -0.81 -19.01 1.53
C PHE A 29 -0.70 -19.86 2.80
N PRO A 30 0.47 -20.46 3.08
CA PRO A 30 0.60 -21.33 4.23
C PRO A 30 0.16 -20.57 5.48
N ASP A 31 -0.66 -21.24 6.30
CA ASP A 31 -0.83 -20.87 7.69
C ASP A 31 0.56 -20.93 8.37
N LEU A 32 0.79 -20.20 9.47
CA LEU A 32 2.16 -19.87 9.90
C LEU A 32 2.97 -21.08 10.39
N ASN A 33 2.33 -22.21 10.66
CA ASN A 33 2.93 -23.47 11.12
C ASN A 33 3.43 -24.29 9.92
N ASP A 34 4.67 -24.02 9.48
CA ASP A 34 5.40 -24.87 8.51
C ASP A 34 6.86 -24.41 8.41
N ASP A 35 7.78 -25.13 9.05
CA ASP A 35 9.10 -24.64 9.43
C ASP A 35 10.17 -24.76 8.34
N ILE A 36 10.87 -23.66 8.02
CA ILE A 36 12.13 -23.69 7.23
C ILE A 36 13.11 -22.67 7.80
N LEU A 37 14.07 -23.17 8.59
CA LEU A 37 15.12 -22.38 9.20
C LEU A 37 16.03 -21.71 8.15
N VAL A 38 16.04 -20.37 8.12
CA VAL A 38 17.03 -19.61 7.35
C VAL A 38 18.39 -19.72 8.04
N ASP A 39 19.35 -20.42 7.41
CA ASP A 39 20.70 -20.57 7.97
C ASP A 39 21.36 -19.20 8.18
N ARG A 40 21.65 -18.93 9.46
CA ARG A 40 22.21 -17.69 10.01
C ARG A 40 23.76 -17.64 9.95
N LYS A 41 24.43 -18.63 9.33
CA LYS A 41 25.91 -18.76 9.29
C LYS A 41 26.58 -18.41 7.94
N ALA A 42 25.89 -17.70 7.04
CA ALA A 42 26.55 -17.15 5.85
C ALA A 42 27.61 -16.09 6.23
N PRO A 43 28.83 -16.11 5.67
CA PRO A 43 29.89 -15.16 6.05
C PRO A 43 29.56 -13.74 5.59
N SER A 44 29.88 -12.76 6.43
CA SER A 44 29.63 -11.34 6.17
C SER A 44 30.50 -10.83 5.02
N ALA A 45 29.89 -10.53 3.87
CA ALA A 45 30.52 -9.79 2.77
C ALA A 45 30.67 -8.30 3.15
N ALA A 46 31.68 -8.00 3.97
CA ALA A 46 31.98 -6.64 4.42
C ALA A 46 32.43 -5.77 3.23
N GLY A 47 31.49 -5.01 2.66
CA GLY A 47 31.76 -4.15 1.50
C GLY A 47 30.70 -3.08 1.20
N TRP A 48 29.44 -3.30 1.58
CA TRP A 48 28.33 -2.38 1.30
C TRP A 48 27.52 -2.04 2.55
N LEU A 49 28.09 -1.19 3.40
CA LEU A 49 27.32 -0.41 4.36
C LEU A 49 26.70 0.78 3.60
N PRO A 50 25.36 0.86 3.41
CA PRO A 50 24.69 2.16 3.40
C PRO A 50 25.22 2.98 4.57
N ARG A 51 25.60 4.22 4.27
CA ARG A 51 26.26 5.10 5.23
C ARG A 51 25.30 5.43 6.38
N PRO A 52 25.78 5.91 7.55
CA PRO A 52 24.89 6.33 8.63
C PRO A 52 23.85 7.38 8.19
N ASP A 53 24.18 8.21 7.18
CA ASP A 53 23.28 9.19 6.56
C ASP A 53 22.42 8.63 5.41
N GLN A 54 22.63 7.39 4.94
CA GLN A 54 21.78 6.80 3.89
C GLN A 54 20.57 6.11 4.50
N SER A 55 19.37 6.54 4.12
CA SER A 55 18.10 5.87 4.46
C SER A 55 17.57 5.05 3.29
N LEU A 56 16.86 3.96 3.59
CA LEU A 56 16.41 2.96 2.62
C LEU A 56 14.94 2.59 2.84
N ASP A 57 14.17 2.59 1.75
CA ASP A 57 12.89 1.88 1.66
C ASP A 57 13.13 0.58 0.91
N VAL A 58 12.62 -0.53 1.44
CA VAL A 58 12.96 -1.89 1.01
C VAL A 58 11.79 -2.43 0.21
N ASN A 59 11.75 -2.03 -1.07
CA ASN A 59 10.69 -2.34 -2.02
C ASN A 59 11.08 -3.48 -2.98
N PHE A 60 10.11 -3.94 -3.78
CA PHE A 60 10.34 -4.80 -4.94
C PHE A 60 11.28 -4.08 -5.93
N PRO A 61 12.54 -4.50 -6.13
CA PRO A 61 13.49 -3.76 -6.93
C PRO A 61 13.06 -3.67 -8.41
N VAL A 62 13.51 -2.65 -9.11
CA VAL A 62 13.57 -2.68 -10.57
C VAL A 62 14.37 -3.91 -11.02
N ASP A 63 13.86 -4.66 -12.00
CA ASP A 63 14.69 -5.66 -12.68
C ASP A 63 15.73 -4.94 -13.53
N SER A 64 16.95 -4.82 -13.00
CA SER A 64 18.07 -4.18 -13.70
C SER A 64 18.73 -5.10 -14.73
N LYS A 65 18.34 -6.38 -14.83
CA LYS A 65 18.93 -7.34 -15.78
C LYS A 65 18.39 -7.14 -17.18
N ILE A 66 17.13 -6.71 -17.32
CA ILE A 66 16.53 -6.40 -18.62
C ILE A 66 17.09 -5.11 -19.24
N ILE A 67 17.98 -4.38 -18.56
CA ILE A 67 18.63 -3.16 -19.06
C ILE A 67 19.88 -3.52 -19.86
N ASP A 68 19.96 -3.03 -21.11
CA ASP A 68 21.20 -3.06 -21.88
C ASP A 68 22.21 -2.07 -21.27
N THR A 69 23.21 -2.61 -20.57
CA THR A 69 24.28 -1.84 -19.93
C THR A 69 25.42 -1.45 -20.88
N SER A 70 25.37 -1.87 -22.15
CA SER A 70 26.31 -1.42 -23.18
C SER A 70 25.89 -0.09 -23.82
N ALA A 71 24.60 0.25 -23.76
CA ALA A 71 24.04 1.53 -24.17
C ALA A 71 24.04 2.54 -23.02
N ALA A 72 24.35 3.82 -23.31
CA ALA A 72 24.22 4.91 -22.35
C ALA A 72 22.76 5.39 -22.28
N PRO A 73 22.18 5.60 -21.08
CA PRO A 73 20.80 6.07 -20.96
C PRO A 73 20.64 7.54 -21.36
N CYS A 74 19.47 7.89 -21.89
CA CYS A 74 19.05 9.29 -21.97
C CYS A 74 18.46 9.74 -20.63
N VAL A 75 18.83 10.94 -20.17
CA VAL A 75 18.40 11.46 -18.87
C VAL A 75 17.68 12.81 -19.04
N VAL A 76 16.39 12.84 -18.76
CA VAL A 76 15.60 14.08 -18.63
C VAL A 76 15.68 14.54 -17.18
N THR A 77 16.19 15.74 -16.92
CA THR A 77 16.13 16.34 -15.57
C THR A 77 14.81 17.08 -15.41
N LEU A 78 13.95 16.62 -14.51
CA LEU A 78 12.70 17.30 -14.18
C LEU A 78 12.90 18.34 -13.07
N VAL A 79 13.68 18.00 -12.04
CA VAL A 79 14.00 18.91 -10.93
C VAL A 79 15.49 18.83 -10.65
N LYS A 80 16.17 19.97 -10.55
CA LYS A 80 17.63 20.04 -10.36
C LYS A 80 17.96 20.70 -9.02
N ASN A 81 18.29 19.88 -8.01
CA ASN A 81 18.69 20.29 -6.67
C ASN A 81 17.84 21.43 -6.07
N HIS A 82 16.51 21.27 -6.06
CA HIS A 82 15.60 22.28 -5.55
C HIS A 82 15.47 22.19 -4.02
N THR A 83 15.54 23.34 -3.35
CA THR A 83 15.45 23.45 -1.88
C THR A 83 14.02 23.74 -1.42
N TYR A 84 13.42 22.78 -0.71
CA TYR A 84 12.11 22.89 -0.08
C TYR A 84 12.25 23.28 1.40
N ALA A 85 12.09 24.58 1.70
CA ALA A 85 12.16 25.15 3.05
C ALA A 85 10.82 25.72 3.52
N HIS A 86 10.32 26.78 2.86
CA HIS A 86 9.00 27.38 3.11
C HIS A 86 8.02 27.08 1.96
N SER A 87 7.98 25.82 1.55
CA SER A 87 7.35 25.31 0.32
C SER A 87 5.92 24.81 0.49
N TYR A 88 5.36 24.83 1.71
CA TYR A 88 3.95 24.55 1.96
C TYR A 88 3.03 25.41 1.07
N ASN A 89 2.10 24.79 0.33
CA ASN A 89 1.28 25.40 -0.73
C ASN A 89 2.07 26.04 -1.90
N LYS A 90 3.33 25.64 -2.11
CA LYS A 90 4.25 26.15 -3.15
C LYS A 90 5.10 25.01 -3.74
N PRO A 91 4.49 24.05 -4.47
CA PRO A 91 5.25 23.01 -5.17
C PRO A 91 6.18 23.65 -6.23
N TYR A 92 7.31 22.98 -6.49
CA TYR A 92 8.14 23.30 -7.65
C TYR A 92 7.33 23.11 -8.93
N LYS A 93 7.45 24.07 -9.85
CA LYS A 93 6.90 23.99 -11.21
C LYS A 93 8.02 24.31 -12.20
N GLY A 94 8.18 23.45 -13.20
CA GLY A 94 9.24 23.54 -14.20
C GLY A 94 8.81 22.97 -15.54
N GLU A 95 9.72 23.01 -16.51
CA GLU A 95 9.51 22.55 -17.89
C GLU A 95 10.67 21.64 -18.31
N PHE A 96 10.38 20.70 -19.21
CA PHE A 96 11.36 19.78 -19.78
C PHE A 96 11.14 19.62 -21.29
N SER A 97 12.22 19.26 -22.00
CA SER A 97 12.21 18.84 -23.40
C SER A 97 12.31 17.31 -23.51
N PRO A 98 11.91 16.70 -24.64
CA PRO A 98 12.08 15.26 -24.88
C PRO A 98 13.53 14.78 -24.72
N PRO A 99 13.75 13.51 -24.31
CA PRO A 99 15.07 12.90 -24.38
C PRO A 99 15.54 12.80 -25.84
N SER A 100 16.83 12.95 -26.08
CA SER A 100 17.43 12.91 -27.43
C SER A 100 17.31 11.56 -28.16
N CYS A 101 16.86 10.51 -27.46
CA CYS A 101 16.56 9.19 -28.01
C CYS A 101 15.06 8.85 -27.95
N TYR A 102 14.15 9.83 -27.81
CA TYR A 102 12.71 9.53 -27.79
C TYR A 102 12.24 8.79 -29.06
N ASP A 103 12.80 9.16 -30.21
CA ASP A 103 12.50 8.59 -31.53
C ASP A 103 13.19 7.24 -31.80
N ASP A 104 14.09 6.79 -30.91
CA ASP A 104 14.66 5.45 -30.92
C ASP A 104 13.76 4.52 -30.07
N PRO A 105 13.05 3.56 -30.69
CA PRO A 105 12.06 2.74 -29.99
C PRO A 105 12.68 1.73 -29.02
N ASP A 106 13.97 1.41 -29.15
CA ASP A 106 14.63 0.46 -28.26
C ASP A 106 14.71 1.00 -26.82
N TYR A 107 14.80 2.33 -26.67
CA TYR A 107 14.74 3.04 -25.39
C TYR A 107 13.30 3.00 -24.84
N SER A 108 12.91 1.82 -24.41
CA SER A 108 11.55 1.40 -24.06
C SER A 108 11.35 1.23 -22.55
N LEU A 109 12.43 1.03 -21.80
CA LEU A 109 12.43 1.00 -20.34
C LEU A 109 12.60 2.42 -19.81
N VAL A 110 11.72 2.85 -18.91
CA VAL A 110 11.72 4.22 -18.38
C VAL A 110 11.61 4.19 -16.86
N TYR A 111 12.55 4.83 -16.18
CA TYR A 111 12.58 4.88 -14.71
C TYR A 111 12.60 6.32 -14.21
N LEU A 112 11.85 6.57 -13.14
CA LEU A 112 11.91 7.83 -12.39
C LEU A 112 12.87 7.65 -11.21
N ARG A 113 13.93 8.45 -11.17
CA ARG A 113 14.87 8.51 -10.06
C ARG A 113 14.63 9.79 -9.25
N TYR A 114 14.23 9.64 -7.99
CA TYR A 114 14.04 10.73 -7.04
C TYR A 114 15.15 10.63 -5.99
N LYS A 115 16.12 11.56 -6.03
CA LYS A 115 17.19 11.69 -5.04
C LYS A 115 16.82 12.82 -4.08
N ALA A 116 16.88 12.59 -2.78
CA ALA A 116 16.65 13.63 -1.79
C ALA A 116 17.62 13.55 -0.61
N ASN A 117 17.88 14.69 0.02
CA ASN A 117 18.52 14.77 1.33
C ASN A 117 17.89 15.90 2.17
N VAL A 118 18.12 15.87 3.48
CA VAL A 118 17.61 16.87 4.44
C VAL A 118 18.76 17.40 5.31
N ASP A 119 18.69 18.66 5.77
CA ASP A 119 19.67 19.17 6.73
C ASP A 119 19.59 18.45 8.09
N PRO A 120 20.71 18.27 8.82
CA PRO A 120 20.68 17.96 10.25
C PRO A 120 19.84 18.99 11.02
N GLY A 121 19.08 18.53 12.02
CA GLY A 121 18.18 19.38 12.78
C GLY A 121 16.91 18.65 13.20
N ARG A 122 15.81 19.40 13.32
CA ARG A 122 14.49 18.89 13.69
C ARG A 122 13.53 19.15 12.54
N GLN A 123 12.95 18.10 11.96
CA GLN A 123 11.95 18.21 10.90
C GLN A 123 11.08 16.96 10.91
N PHE A 124 9.79 17.13 10.59
CA PHE A 124 8.84 16.02 10.50
C PHE A 124 8.76 15.46 9.08
N ASP A 125 8.21 14.25 8.95
CA ASP A 125 7.88 13.68 7.65
C ASP A 125 6.90 14.58 6.86
N ARG A 126 7.17 14.75 5.57
CA ARG A 126 6.42 15.61 4.66
C ARG A 126 5.90 14.80 3.47
N LEU A 127 4.59 14.87 3.25
CA LEU A 127 3.96 14.37 2.04
C LEU A 127 4.59 15.03 0.80
N ALA A 128 4.98 14.20 -0.16
CA ALA A 128 5.53 14.62 -1.42
C ALA A 128 5.02 13.78 -2.61
N ALA A 129 5.05 14.37 -3.80
CA ALA A 129 4.55 13.76 -5.03
C ALA A 129 5.11 14.45 -6.27
N VAL A 130 5.07 13.75 -7.41
CA VAL A 130 5.59 14.19 -8.69
C VAL A 130 4.56 13.98 -9.78
N TRP A 131 4.41 14.98 -10.65
CA TRP A 131 3.51 14.97 -11.79
C TRP A 131 4.18 15.42 -13.07
N VAL A 132 3.92 14.70 -14.15
CA VAL A 132 4.26 15.10 -15.52
C VAL A 132 2.99 15.65 -16.16
N GLY A 133 2.96 16.94 -16.45
CA GLY A 133 1.71 17.68 -16.67
C GLY A 133 0.80 17.56 -15.43
N ASN A 134 -0.30 16.84 -15.57
CA ASN A 134 -1.21 16.49 -14.47
C ASN A 134 -1.19 14.99 -14.11
N HIS A 135 -0.34 14.18 -14.76
CA HIS A 135 -0.24 12.74 -14.55
C HIS A 135 0.58 12.43 -13.30
N PRO A 136 0.02 11.81 -12.24
CA PRO A 136 0.83 11.35 -11.12
C PRO A 136 1.82 10.28 -11.59
N VAL A 137 3.07 10.37 -11.15
CA VAL A 137 4.12 9.39 -11.44
C VAL A 137 4.89 8.92 -10.19
N LEU A 138 4.78 9.64 -9.07
CA LEU A 138 5.31 9.21 -7.76
C LEU A 138 4.48 9.81 -6.61
N ARG A 139 4.35 9.03 -5.53
CA ARG A 139 3.86 9.44 -4.20
C ARG A 139 4.85 8.94 -3.14
N THR A 140 5.26 9.80 -2.21
CA THR A 140 6.37 9.55 -1.26
C THR A 140 6.13 10.33 0.05
N THR A 141 6.73 9.92 1.17
CA THR A 141 7.03 10.84 2.29
C THR A 141 8.54 11.05 2.44
N THR A 142 8.95 12.01 3.26
CA THR A 142 10.37 12.33 3.51
C THR A 142 10.89 11.66 4.77
N GLN A 143 12.20 11.42 4.84
CA GLN A 143 12.81 10.97 6.08
C GLN A 143 12.97 12.10 7.12
N GLU A 144 12.79 11.78 8.40
CA GLU A 144 13.06 12.70 9.49
C GLU A 144 14.55 12.76 9.89
N PRO A 145 15.20 13.94 9.89
CA PRO A 145 16.55 14.13 10.42
C PRO A 145 16.60 14.01 11.94
N ASN A 146 17.81 14.11 12.50
CA ASN A 146 18.03 14.46 13.90
C ASN A 146 19.09 15.56 14.02
N ARG A 147 19.35 16.06 15.24
CA ARG A 147 20.26 17.19 15.51
C ARG A 147 21.66 17.08 14.85
N VAL A 148 22.19 15.89 14.67
CA VAL A 148 23.53 15.64 14.10
C VAL A 148 23.50 15.04 12.69
N LEU A 149 22.38 14.42 12.29
CA LEU A 149 22.27 13.60 11.09
C LEU A 149 21.14 14.10 10.18
N GLY A 150 21.52 14.53 8.97
CA GLY A 150 20.62 14.86 7.87
C GLY A 150 20.64 13.75 6.82
N PRO A 151 19.67 12.82 6.81
CA PRO A 151 19.70 11.68 5.91
C PRO A 151 19.51 12.04 4.43
N HIS A 152 20.02 11.17 3.56
CA HIS A 152 19.77 11.13 2.13
C HIS A 152 19.16 9.78 1.72
N TRP A 153 18.35 9.78 0.66
CA TRP A 153 17.71 8.58 0.13
C TRP A 153 17.45 8.70 -1.37
N GLU A 154 17.13 7.56 -1.99
CA GLU A 154 16.81 7.46 -3.41
C GLU A 154 15.64 6.51 -3.64
N ILE A 155 14.74 6.90 -4.55
CA ILE A 155 13.70 6.05 -5.12
C ILE A 155 14.03 5.84 -6.60
N PHE A 156 13.85 4.62 -7.10
CA PHE A 156 14.06 4.29 -8.51
C PHE A 156 12.88 3.44 -9.01
N ARG A 157 11.83 4.12 -9.47
CA ARG A 157 10.52 3.53 -9.83
C ARG A 157 10.43 3.26 -11.32
N GLU A 158 9.91 2.10 -11.72
CA GLU A 158 9.55 1.85 -13.12
C GLU A 158 8.31 2.68 -13.52
N ILE A 159 8.42 3.40 -14.64
CA ILE A 159 7.35 4.18 -15.27
C ILE A 159 7.28 3.95 -16.79
N SER A 160 7.68 2.77 -17.27
CA SER A 160 7.69 2.40 -18.71
C SER A 160 6.33 2.61 -19.40
N GLN A 161 5.22 2.40 -18.70
CA GLN A 161 3.85 2.68 -19.19
C GLN A 161 3.60 4.17 -19.48
N TYR A 162 4.42 5.07 -18.91
CA TYR A 162 4.32 6.52 -19.07
C TYR A 162 5.32 7.11 -20.07
N ARG A 163 6.06 6.29 -20.85
CA ARG A 163 7.03 6.76 -21.89
C ARG A 163 6.47 7.88 -22.77
N ALA A 164 5.21 7.75 -23.22
CA ALA A 164 4.56 8.69 -24.13
C ALA A 164 4.42 10.13 -23.57
N LEU A 165 4.44 10.31 -22.25
CA LEU A 165 4.36 11.64 -21.62
C LEU A 165 5.57 12.52 -21.93
N PHE A 166 6.70 11.92 -22.33
CA PHE A 166 7.97 12.61 -22.55
C PHE A 166 8.29 12.87 -24.04
N GLY A 167 7.38 12.52 -24.96
CA GLY A 167 7.56 12.68 -26.40
C GLY A 167 7.41 14.10 -26.96
N LYS A 168 7.16 15.08 -26.09
CA LYS A 168 7.04 16.51 -26.43
C LYS A 168 7.49 17.36 -25.25
N ASN A 169 7.71 18.66 -25.48
CA ASN A 169 7.93 19.60 -24.38
C ASN A 169 6.75 19.52 -23.40
N GLY A 170 7.04 19.47 -22.11
CA GLY A 170 6.04 19.30 -21.07
C GLY A 170 6.46 19.95 -19.76
N ASN A 171 5.53 20.00 -18.82
CA ASN A 171 5.72 20.65 -17.52
C ASN A 171 5.83 19.58 -16.44
N VAL A 172 6.57 19.88 -15.37
CA VAL A 172 6.57 19.09 -14.14
C VAL A 172 6.00 19.92 -12.99
N THR A 173 5.20 19.29 -12.14
CA THR A 173 4.93 19.77 -10.78
C THR A 173 5.54 18.77 -9.80
N ALA A 174 6.27 19.25 -8.81
CA ALA A 174 6.79 18.42 -7.71
C ALA A 174 6.49 19.10 -6.37
N SER A 175 5.72 18.42 -5.50
CA SER A 175 5.37 18.93 -4.17
C SER A 175 6.21 18.27 -3.10
N LEU A 176 6.67 19.07 -2.14
CA LEU A 176 7.15 18.64 -0.83
C LEU A 176 6.80 19.77 0.13
N ASP A 177 5.81 19.55 1.00
CA ASP A 177 5.18 20.60 1.79
C ASP A 177 5.94 20.89 3.10
N ASN A 178 7.09 21.55 2.97
CA ASN A 178 7.93 21.89 4.11
C ASN A 178 7.60 23.25 4.75
N VAL A 179 7.85 23.33 6.04
CA VAL A 179 7.86 24.55 6.85
C VAL A 179 9.17 24.58 7.63
N VAL A 180 9.91 25.68 7.51
CA VAL A 180 11.07 26.00 8.35
C VAL A 180 10.72 27.15 9.32
N ASN A 181 11.09 27.01 10.59
CA ASN A 181 10.96 27.99 11.67
C ASN A 181 11.83 27.57 12.90
N ASP A 182 11.65 28.22 14.05
CA ASP A 182 12.42 27.96 15.28
C ASP A 182 12.22 26.54 15.88
N VAL A 183 11.25 25.76 15.40
CA VAL A 183 10.97 24.38 15.82
C VAL A 183 11.30 23.36 14.73
N TYR A 184 11.10 23.73 13.47
CA TYR A 184 11.37 22.93 12.29
C TYR A 184 12.55 23.52 11.53
N THR A 185 13.77 23.02 11.75
CA THR A 185 15.00 23.73 11.35
C THR A 185 15.56 23.29 10.00
N SER A 186 15.14 22.12 9.47
CA SER A 186 15.78 21.52 8.29
C SER A 186 15.04 21.78 6.98
N SER A 187 15.81 22.06 5.91
CA SER A 187 15.34 22.09 4.53
C SER A 187 15.58 20.75 3.84
N PHE A 188 14.78 20.44 2.81
CA PHE A 188 15.01 19.30 1.93
C PHE A 188 15.61 19.77 0.60
N TYR A 189 16.47 18.96 -0.01
CA TYR A 189 17.09 19.20 -1.31
C TYR A 189 16.77 18.01 -2.19
N VAL A 190 16.22 18.25 -3.39
CA VAL A 190 15.70 17.18 -4.26
C VAL A 190 16.17 17.34 -5.70
N THR A 191 16.59 16.23 -6.29
CA THR A 191 16.84 16.10 -7.73
C THR A 191 15.98 14.96 -8.28
N ILE A 192 15.27 15.22 -9.37
CA ILE A 192 14.38 14.24 -10.02
C ILE A 192 14.79 14.11 -11.48
N THR A 193 15.14 12.90 -11.88
CA THR A 193 15.46 12.52 -13.26
C THR A 193 14.50 11.45 -13.77
N VAL A 194 14.28 11.43 -15.08
CA VAL A 194 13.64 10.33 -15.79
C VAL A 194 14.64 9.78 -16.79
N GLU A 195 14.87 8.48 -16.70
CA GLU A 195 16.03 7.79 -17.27
C GLU A 195 15.54 6.68 -18.20
N PHE A 196 15.91 6.80 -19.47
CA PHE A 196 15.46 5.94 -20.56
C PHE A 196 16.59 5.00 -20.93
N TYR A 197 16.31 3.69 -20.97
CA TYR A 197 17.29 2.65 -21.26
C TYR A 197 16.83 1.76 -22.41
N LYS A 198 17.81 1.27 -23.19
CA LYS A 198 17.57 0.14 -24.09
C LYS A 198 17.32 -1.13 -23.29
N LYS A 199 16.46 -2.00 -23.82
CA LYS A 199 16.18 -3.33 -23.28
C LYS A 199 17.21 -4.34 -23.83
N ASP A 200 17.84 -5.13 -22.97
CA ASP A 200 18.78 -6.17 -23.38
C ASP A 200 18.07 -7.19 -24.30
N PRO A 201 18.50 -7.37 -25.56
CA PRO A 201 17.84 -8.28 -26.50
C PRO A 201 17.91 -9.76 -26.07
N SER A 202 18.87 -10.13 -25.23
CA SER A 202 19.04 -11.50 -24.71
C SER A 202 18.08 -11.86 -23.57
N GLN A 203 17.58 -10.87 -22.83
CA GLN A 203 16.64 -11.10 -21.73
C GLN A 203 15.18 -11.15 -22.22
N HIS A 204 14.32 -11.80 -21.44
CA HIS A 204 12.88 -11.72 -21.67
C HIS A 204 12.31 -10.52 -20.91
N VAL A 205 11.31 -9.83 -21.48
CA VAL A 205 10.72 -8.65 -20.84
C VAL A 205 9.87 -9.08 -19.65
N VAL A 206 10.19 -8.53 -18.48
CA VAL A 206 9.39 -8.61 -17.25
C VAL A 206 9.11 -7.17 -16.82
N GLN A 207 8.17 -6.50 -17.49
CA GLN A 207 7.74 -5.16 -17.11
C GLN A 207 6.81 -5.24 -15.91
N ARG A 208 7.19 -4.66 -14.77
CA ARG A 208 6.32 -4.68 -13.55
C ARG A 208 5.07 -3.84 -13.72
N VAL A 209 5.13 -2.91 -14.66
CA VAL A 209 4.08 -1.98 -15.02
C VAL A 209 3.24 -2.49 -16.20
N PRO A 210 2.03 -1.95 -16.40
CA PRO A 210 1.23 -2.28 -17.58
C PRO A 210 1.96 -2.01 -18.91
N TYR A 211 1.56 -2.71 -19.97
CA TYR A 211 2.02 -2.36 -21.32
C TYR A 211 1.63 -0.92 -21.66
N ALA A 212 2.47 -0.22 -22.43
CA ALA A 212 2.24 1.18 -22.78
C ALA A 212 0.86 1.36 -23.47
N PRO A 213 -0.04 2.21 -22.94
CA PRO A 213 -1.36 2.45 -23.53
C PRO A 213 -1.28 3.46 -24.68
N ASP A 214 -2.27 3.41 -25.57
CA ASP A 214 -2.43 4.37 -26.68
C ASP A 214 -2.71 5.78 -26.18
N GLN A 215 -3.45 5.90 -25.06
CA GLN A 215 -3.66 7.16 -24.37
C GLN A 215 -3.52 7.00 -22.85
N ILE A 216 -2.96 8.02 -22.22
CA ILE A 216 -2.92 8.18 -20.77
C ILE A 216 -3.81 9.39 -20.47
N VAL A 217 -4.81 9.25 -19.60
CA VAL A 217 -5.71 10.37 -19.24
C VAL A 217 -5.64 10.59 -17.72
N PRO A 218 -5.22 11.77 -17.23
CA PRO A 218 -5.06 12.01 -15.81
C PRO A 218 -6.42 12.30 -15.16
N ILE A 219 -6.67 11.74 -13.99
CA ILE A 219 -7.82 12.06 -13.14
C ILE A 219 -7.31 12.87 -11.95
N PHE A 220 -7.51 14.19 -12.01
CA PHE A 220 -6.84 15.19 -11.18
C PHE A 220 -7.75 16.38 -10.87
N LYS A 221 -7.44 17.13 -9.80
CA LYS A 221 -8.14 18.37 -9.48
C LYS A 221 -7.60 19.52 -10.32
N SER A 222 -8.43 20.08 -11.18
CA SER A 222 -8.07 21.22 -12.03
C SER A 222 -8.02 22.53 -11.23
N ASN A 223 -7.15 23.45 -11.69
CA ASN A 223 -7.00 24.81 -11.15
C ASN A 223 -6.68 24.90 -9.64
N ASP A 224 -6.05 23.86 -9.07
CA ASP A 224 -5.54 23.84 -7.69
C ASP A 224 -4.00 23.95 -7.65
N THR A 225 -3.44 24.18 -6.47
CA THR A 225 -2.00 24.14 -6.19
C THR A 225 -1.40 22.78 -6.54
N TYR A 226 -2.11 21.70 -6.18
CA TYR A 226 -1.72 20.30 -6.39
C TYR A 226 -2.75 19.60 -7.29
N PRO A 227 -2.34 18.85 -8.32
CA PRO A 227 -3.27 18.08 -9.15
C PRO A 227 -3.71 16.76 -8.48
N TRP A 228 -4.23 16.84 -7.25
CA TRP A 228 -4.94 15.76 -6.54
C TRP A 228 -6.27 16.25 -5.95
N PHE A 229 -7.20 15.34 -5.74
CA PHE A 229 -8.40 15.58 -4.95
C PHE A 229 -8.13 15.27 -3.48
N ASN A 230 -8.49 16.16 -2.55
CA ASN A 230 -8.53 15.80 -1.14
C ASN A 230 -9.86 15.09 -0.85
N VAL A 231 -9.86 13.76 -1.01
CA VAL A 231 -11.08 12.95 -0.85
C VAL A 231 -11.39 12.76 0.63
N GLN A 232 -12.64 13.05 0.99
CA GLN A 232 -13.25 12.91 2.32
C GLN A 232 -14.69 12.41 2.15
N PRO A 233 -15.34 11.82 3.18
CA PRO A 233 -16.74 11.37 3.06
C PRO A 233 -17.71 12.46 2.58
N ASN A 234 -17.52 13.70 3.03
CA ASN A 234 -18.35 14.86 2.69
C ASN A 234 -18.07 15.45 1.27
N THR A 235 -17.14 14.85 0.51
CA THR A 235 -16.74 15.29 -0.85
C THR A 235 -17.20 14.36 -1.98
N LEU A 236 -18.02 13.34 -1.68
CA LEU A 236 -18.67 12.50 -2.69
C LEU A 236 -19.33 13.36 -3.79
N GLY A 237 -19.09 13.02 -5.05
CA GLY A 237 -19.59 13.76 -6.21
C GLY A 237 -18.87 15.07 -6.54
N LYS A 238 -17.89 15.51 -5.73
CA LYS A 238 -17.08 16.73 -5.97
C LYS A 238 -15.69 16.42 -6.56
N ASN A 239 -15.18 15.21 -6.31
CA ASN A 239 -13.86 14.78 -6.77
C ASN A 239 -13.96 14.00 -8.08
N PHE A 240 -14.10 14.72 -9.20
CA PHE A 240 -14.32 14.11 -10.50
C PHE A 240 -13.66 14.87 -11.66
N ASN A 241 -13.43 14.14 -12.77
CA ASN A 241 -13.30 14.74 -14.09
C ASN A 241 -14.38 14.17 -15.03
N LEU A 242 -14.69 14.91 -16.09
CA LEU A 242 -15.47 14.40 -17.21
C LEU A 242 -14.50 13.91 -18.30
N VAL A 243 -14.62 12.65 -18.69
CA VAL A 243 -13.75 12.00 -19.68
C VAL A 243 -14.61 11.45 -20.81
N THR A 244 -14.34 11.90 -22.03
CA THR A 244 -14.87 11.26 -23.25
C THR A 244 -13.88 10.18 -23.67
N PHE A 245 -14.37 8.96 -23.89
CA PHE A 245 -13.54 7.82 -24.27
C PHE A 245 -13.58 7.59 -25.79
N PRO A 246 -12.51 7.01 -26.38
CA PRO A 246 -12.57 6.48 -27.74
C PRO A 246 -13.70 5.46 -27.91
N LYS A 247 -14.30 5.40 -29.10
CA LYS A 247 -15.33 4.40 -29.42
C LYS A 247 -14.77 3.01 -29.71
N ASN A 248 -13.48 2.88 -29.96
CA ASN A 248 -12.80 1.62 -30.27
C ASN A 248 -11.94 1.12 -29.11
N LEU A 249 -12.43 1.17 -27.86
CA LEU A 249 -11.69 0.62 -26.72
C LEU A 249 -11.47 -0.88 -26.89
N ASP A 250 -10.22 -1.30 -26.70
CA ASP A 250 -9.83 -2.70 -26.51
C ASP A 250 -9.75 -3.07 -25.01
N GLY A 251 -9.25 -2.14 -24.20
CA GLY A 251 -9.05 -2.31 -22.76
C GLY A 251 -9.01 -0.96 -22.03
N LEU A 252 -9.35 -0.97 -20.75
CA LEU A 252 -9.34 0.23 -19.92
C LEU A 252 -8.91 -0.11 -18.50
N TYR A 253 -7.86 0.53 -18.01
CA TYR A 253 -7.34 0.34 -16.66
C TYR A 253 -7.19 1.69 -15.95
N LEU A 254 -7.06 1.68 -14.63
CA LEU A 254 -6.81 2.88 -13.81
C LEU A 254 -5.70 2.58 -12.80
N GLU A 255 -4.57 3.29 -12.87
CA GLU A 255 -3.55 3.30 -11.80
C GLU A 255 -3.88 4.38 -10.79
N LEU A 256 -4.28 3.97 -9.58
CA LEU A 256 -4.71 4.82 -8.47
C LEU A 256 -3.53 5.20 -7.58
N PHE A 257 -3.36 6.50 -7.36
CA PHE A 257 -2.41 7.09 -6.41
C PHE A 257 -3.18 7.70 -5.24
N THR A 258 -3.14 7.09 -4.06
CA THR A 258 -3.85 7.56 -2.86
C THR A 258 -3.07 7.25 -1.58
N SER A 259 -3.21 8.07 -0.55
CA SER A 259 -2.67 7.82 0.79
C SER A 259 -3.46 8.59 1.86
N HIS A 260 -3.34 8.22 3.14
CA HIS A 260 -4.29 8.57 4.20
C HIS A 260 -3.66 9.41 5.33
N HIS A 261 -4.29 10.53 5.69
CA HIS A 261 -3.66 11.57 6.52
C HIS A 261 -4.56 12.04 7.66
N GLY A 262 -3.99 12.64 8.71
CA GLY A 262 -4.75 13.10 9.87
C GLY A 262 -5.33 11.93 10.66
N CYS A 263 -6.62 11.95 11.01
CA CYS A 263 -7.21 10.81 11.74
C CYS A 263 -7.25 9.48 10.96
N ASP A 264 -6.96 9.47 9.65
CA ASP A 264 -6.80 8.24 8.88
C ASP A 264 -5.34 7.79 8.73
N GLU A 265 -4.36 8.58 9.19
CA GLU A 265 -2.91 8.27 9.22
C GLU A 265 -2.63 6.96 9.97
N PHE A 266 -3.36 6.73 11.06
CA PHE A 266 -3.26 5.55 11.94
C PHE A 266 -4.55 4.72 12.00
N HIS A 267 -5.35 4.72 10.92
CA HIS A 267 -6.71 4.17 10.93
C HIS A 267 -6.80 2.75 11.49
N TYR A 268 -5.84 1.88 11.20
CA TYR A 268 -5.73 0.51 11.69
C TYR A 268 -5.72 0.36 13.23
N ALA A 269 -5.37 1.42 13.96
CA ALA A 269 -5.36 1.48 15.43
C ALA A 269 -6.51 2.32 16.03
N ASN A 270 -7.44 2.85 15.20
CA ASN A 270 -8.56 3.66 15.68
C ASN A 270 -9.67 2.79 16.31
N PRO A 271 -10.17 3.13 17.52
CA PRO A 271 -11.38 2.54 18.09
C PRO A 271 -12.67 3.07 17.40
N PRO A 272 -13.82 2.42 17.57
CA PRO A 272 -15.12 2.96 17.16
C PRO A 272 -15.53 4.14 18.07
N ASP A 273 -16.41 5.01 17.57
CA ASP A 273 -16.71 6.31 18.21
C ASP A 273 -17.27 6.18 19.63
N GLU A 274 -18.03 5.12 19.93
CA GLU A 274 -18.62 4.86 21.25
C GLU A 274 -17.54 4.66 22.34
N LEU A 275 -16.34 4.23 21.95
CA LEU A 275 -15.22 4.00 22.88
C LEU A 275 -14.24 5.18 22.94
N LYS A 276 -14.39 6.22 22.10
CA LYS A 276 -13.42 7.34 22.04
C LYS A 276 -13.17 7.98 23.41
N ALA A 277 -14.23 8.23 24.17
CA ALA A 277 -14.15 8.86 25.49
C ALA A 277 -13.58 7.90 26.56
N ALA A 278 -13.95 6.61 26.52
CA ALA A 278 -13.47 5.61 27.48
C ALA A 278 -11.97 5.30 27.31
N LEU A 279 -11.48 5.33 26.07
CA LEU A 279 -10.09 5.10 25.69
C LEU A 279 -9.27 6.41 25.59
N LYS A 280 -9.92 7.57 25.75
CA LYS A 280 -9.34 8.92 25.61
C LYS A 280 -8.48 9.07 24.34
N ALA A 281 -8.92 8.46 23.25
CA ALA A 281 -8.17 8.38 21.99
C ALA A 281 -8.30 9.66 21.16
N ASP A 282 -7.21 10.13 20.55
CA ASP A 282 -7.20 11.32 19.68
C ASP A 282 -8.19 11.22 18.52
N CYS A 283 -8.27 10.03 17.91
CA CYS A 283 -9.10 9.71 16.76
C CYS A 283 -9.95 8.47 17.05
N ALA A 284 -11.14 8.40 16.43
CA ALA A 284 -12.06 7.26 16.50
C ALA A 284 -12.97 7.26 15.26
N GLY A 285 -13.77 6.22 15.12
CA GLY A 285 -14.60 5.93 13.93
C GLY A 285 -14.28 4.56 13.30
N GLY A 286 -13.62 3.68 14.07
CA GLY A 286 -13.29 2.32 13.68
C GLY A 286 -12.09 2.23 12.73
N SER A 287 -11.65 1.00 12.47
CA SER A 287 -10.39 0.74 11.78
C SER A 287 -10.49 0.46 10.28
N PHE A 288 -11.68 0.09 9.79
CA PHE A 288 -11.87 -0.31 8.40
C PHE A 288 -11.92 0.90 7.46
N ARG A 289 -11.25 0.82 6.30
CA ARG A 289 -11.22 1.87 5.27
C ARG A 289 -11.35 1.26 3.87
N GLU A 290 -12.02 1.98 2.98
CA GLU A 290 -12.24 1.55 1.61
C GLU A 290 -12.18 2.74 0.63
N VAL A 291 -11.29 2.67 -0.36
CA VAL A 291 -11.27 3.63 -1.47
C VAL A 291 -12.14 3.09 -2.61
N GLN A 292 -13.01 3.93 -3.17
CA GLN A 292 -13.97 3.57 -4.22
C GLN A 292 -13.69 4.34 -5.50
N ILE A 293 -13.63 3.62 -6.62
CA ILE A 293 -13.54 4.17 -7.98
C ILE A 293 -14.94 4.13 -8.58
N LEU A 294 -15.40 5.28 -9.06
CA LEU A 294 -16.76 5.49 -9.53
C LEU A 294 -16.80 5.91 -11.01
N LEU A 295 -17.82 5.45 -11.71
CA LEU A 295 -18.15 5.83 -13.08
C LEU A 295 -19.64 6.18 -13.13
N ASP A 296 -19.96 7.44 -13.42
CA ASP A 296 -21.33 7.99 -13.43
C ASP A 296 -22.08 7.70 -12.11
N ASN A 297 -21.40 7.94 -10.98
CA ASN A 297 -21.81 7.64 -9.59
C ASN A 297 -22.00 6.14 -9.23
N GLU A 298 -21.95 5.21 -10.19
CA GLU A 298 -21.87 3.78 -9.89
C GLU A 298 -20.46 3.39 -9.46
N ILE A 299 -20.32 2.51 -8.46
CA ILE A 299 -19.02 1.90 -8.15
C ILE A 299 -18.58 0.96 -9.28
N VAL A 300 -17.32 1.03 -9.68
CA VAL A 300 -16.70 0.16 -10.69
C VAL A 300 -15.43 -0.52 -10.19
N GLY A 301 -14.70 0.10 -9.26
CA GLY A 301 -13.55 -0.49 -8.59
C GLY A 301 -13.54 -0.17 -7.10
N ALA A 302 -12.79 -0.95 -6.32
CA ALA A 302 -12.54 -0.71 -4.92
C ALA A 302 -11.15 -1.19 -4.51
N VAL A 303 -10.55 -0.50 -3.54
CA VAL A 303 -9.25 -0.81 -2.95
C VAL A 303 -9.40 -0.78 -1.44
N TRP A 304 -8.92 -1.83 -0.77
CA TRP A 304 -8.73 -1.86 0.68
C TRP A 304 -7.23 -1.70 0.91
N PRO A 305 -6.77 -0.48 1.27
CA PRO A 305 -5.38 -0.08 1.07
C PRO A 305 -4.41 -0.88 1.94
N PHE A 306 -3.18 -0.99 1.45
CA PHE A 306 -2.03 -1.33 2.29
C PHE A 306 -1.95 -0.32 3.46
N PRO A 307 -1.78 -0.77 4.72
CA PRO A 307 -1.77 0.12 5.89
C PRO A 307 -0.42 0.83 6.02
N LEU A 308 -0.18 1.80 5.14
CA LEU A 308 1.06 2.57 5.04
C LEU A 308 1.42 3.25 6.36
N ILE A 309 2.63 3.02 6.86
CA ILE A 309 3.15 3.70 8.05
C ILE A 309 4.18 4.73 7.60
N TYR A 310 3.94 5.99 7.93
CA TYR A 310 4.85 7.08 7.59
C TYR A 310 6.12 7.06 8.46
N THR A 311 7.20 7.68 7.99
CA THR A 311 8.52 7.74 8.62
C THR A 311 8.55 8.42 10.00
N GLY A 312 7.53 9.21 10.34
CA GLY A 312 7.30 9.74 11.69
C GLY A 312 6.27 8.97 12.53
N GLY A 313 5.57 7.98 11.95
CA GLY A 313 4.41 7.33 12.52
C GLY A 313 4.74 6.31 13.62
N MET A 314 3.89 6.22 14.65
CA MET A 314 4.03 5.38 15.86
C MET A 314 5.24 5.76 16.74
N SER A 315 6.46 5.67 16.19
CA SER A 315 7.72 6.06 16.82
C SER A 315 8.78 6.31 15.73
N PRO A 316 9.27 7.56 15.55
CA PRO A 316 10.33 7.87 14.58
C PRO A 316 11.66 7.11 14.80
N ALA A 317 11.84 6.45 15.96
CA ALA A 317 13.01 5.61 16.23
C ALA A 317 12.99 4.30 15.42
N LEU A 318 11.81 3.78 15.04
CA LEU A 318 11.66 2.55 14.24
C LEU A 318 12.24 2.69 12.84
N TRP A 319 12.11 3.88 12.25
CA TRP A 319 12.23 4.11 10.82
C TRP A 319 13.58 4.68 10.40
N ARG A 320 14.65 4.40 11.17
CA ARG A 320 16.02 4.88 10.93
C ARG A 320 17.03 3.73 10.97
N PRO A 321 17.92 3.54 9.97
CA PRO A 321 17.92 4.14 8.63
C PRO A 321 16.91 3.48 7.67
N ILE A 322 16.36 2.31 8.03
CA ILE A 322 15.38 1.60 7.21
C ILE A 322 13.99 2.16 7.52
N VAL A 323 13.25 2.61 6.51
CA VAL A 323 11.90 3.14 6.68
C VAL A 323 10.84 2.04 6.66
N SER A 324 9.57 2.39 6.87
CA SER A 324 8.48 1.44 6.67
C SER A 324 8.31 1.10 5.19
N VAL A 325 7.97 -0.15 4.85
CA VAL A 325 7.71 -0.58 3.46
C VAL A 325 6.76 0.38 2.75
N GLY A 326 7.21 0.95 1.62
CA GLY A 326 6.46 1.92 0.83
C GLY A 326 6.43 3.34 1.42
N GLY A 327 7.23 3.63 2.44
CA GLY A 327 7.36 4.98 3.02
C GLY A 327 7.97 5.98 2.05
N PHE A 328 8.93 5.56 1.23
CA PHE A 328 9.44 6.37 0.12
C PHE A 328 8.68 6.09 -1.19
N GLU A 329 8.22 4.86 -1.44
CA GLU A 329 7.39 4.56 -2.62
C GLU A 329 6.00 4.05 -2.25
N ALA A 330 5.05 4.98 -2.06
CA ALA A 330 3.71 4.64 -1.60
C ALA A 330 2.98 3.75 -2.63
N PRO A 331 2.35 2.62 -2.21
CA PRO A 331 1.70 1.70 -3.11
C PRO A 331 0.63 2.33 -4.01
N THR A 332 0.64 1.94 -5.28
CA THR A 332 -0.37 2.28 -6.28
C THR A 332 -1.13 1.03 -6.70
N TYR A 333 -2.40 1.22 -7.09
CA TYR A 333 -3.32 0.10 -7.33
C TYR A 333 -3.80 0.15 -8.77
N ILE A 334 -3.69 -0.96 -9.50
CA ILE A 334 -4.14 -1.06 -10.90
C ILE A 334 -5.52 -1.74 -10.93
N ILE A 335 -6.55 -0.97 -11.27
CA ILE A 335 -7.93 -1.46 -11.39
C ILE A 335 -8.21 -1.76 -12.86
N ASP A 336 -8.57 -2.99 -13.18
CA ASP A 336 -9.13 -3.36 -14.50
C ASP A 336 -10.58 -2.85 -14.60
N LEU A 337 -10.80 -1.90 -15.51
CA LEU A 337 -12.11 -1.34 -15.84
C LEU A 337 -12.65 -1.88 -17.18
N THR A 338 -11.91 -2.76 -17.86
CA THR A 338 -12.25 -3.31 -19.18
C THR A 338 -13.66 -3.93 -19.22
N PRO A 339 -14.15 -4.65 -18.19
CA PRO A 339 -15.52 -5.16 -18.23
C PRO A 339 -16.62 -4.09 -18.27
N TYR A 340 -16.31 -2.84 -17.94
CA TYR A 340 -17.26 -1.73 -17.94
C TYR A 340 -17.23 -0.86 -19.21
N VAL A 341 -16.42 -1.17 -20.23
CA VAL A 341 -16.35 -0.32 -21.44
C VAL A 341 -17.71 -0.10 -22.11
N ALA A 342 -18.63 -1.07 -21.98
CA ALA A 342 -20.04 -0.95 -22.39
C ALA A 342 -20.79 0.27 -21.81
N LYS A 343 -20.29 0.90 -20.74
CA LYS A 343 -20.85 2.13 -20.16
C LYS A 343 -20.31 3.42 -20.81
N VAL A 344 -19.18 3.40 -21.52
CA VAL A 344 -18.45 4.61 -21.98
C VAL A 344 -18.26 4.74 -23.50
N LEU A 345 -18.70 3.75 -24.27
CA LEU A 345 -18.53 3.71 -25.73
C LEU A 345 -19.50 4.62 -26.51
N ASP A 346 -20.35 5.40 -25.82
CA ASP A 346 -21.40 6.21 -26.46
C ASP A 346 -20.91 7.56 -27.02
N GLY A 347 -19.64 7.89 -26.80
CA GLY A 347 -18.97 9.11 -27.27
C GLY A 347 -19.26 10.38 -26.47
N LYS A 348 -19.90 10.29 -25.29
CA LYS A 348 -20.14 11.43 -24.39
C LYS A 348 -19.07 11.53 -23.29
N PRO A 349 -19.02 12.66 -22.55
CA PRO A 349 -18.18 12.78 -21.36
C PRO A 349 -18.82 12.06 -20.15
N HIS A 350 -18.11 11.09 -19.57
CA HIS A 350 -18.51 10.34 -18.38
C HIS A 350 -17.81 10.86 -17.12
N ASN A 351 -18.49 10.77 -15.97
CA ASN A 351 -17.94 11.19 -14.69
C ASN A 351 -17.07 10.06 -14.10
N VAL A 352 -15.74 10.27 -14.07
CA VAL A 352 -14.81 9.41 -13.33
C VAL A 352 -14.49 10.09 -12.01
N SER A 353 -14.78 9.41 -10.88
CA SER A 353 -14.70 10.02 -9.55
C SER A 353 -14.28 9.07 -8.43
N PHE A 354 -13.88 9.66 -7.30
CA PHE A 354 -13.39 8.94 -6.12
C PHE A 354 -14.25 9.21 -4.88
N ALA A 355 -14.36 8.21 -4.01
CA ALA A 355 -14.90 8.32 -2.66
C ALA A 355 -14.12 7.44 -1.68
N VAL A 356 -14.22 7.73 -0.39
CA VAL A 356 -13.67 6.87 0.69
C VAL A 356 -14.81 6.49 1.62
N GLY A 357 -15.07 5.20 1.74
CA GLY A 357 -15.97 4.62 2.74
C GLY A 357 -15.27 4.49 4.09
N HIS A 358 -15.97 4.89 5.17
CA HIS A 358 -15.49 4.87 6.56
C HIS A 358 -14.24 5.73 6.84
N GLY A 359 -13.83 6.60 5.92
CA GLY A 359 -12.81 7.61 6.16
C GLY A 359 -13.28 8.68 7.17
N LEU A 360 -12.32 9.36 7.80
CA LEU A 360 -12.56 10.39 8.82
C LEU A 360 -11.99 11.75 8.42
N ALA A 361 -10.86 11.74 7.72
CA ALA A 361 -10.04 12.91 7.43
C ALA A 361 -9.90 13.10 5.92
N TYR A 362 -8.67 13.14 5.38
CA TYR A 362 -8.43 13.44 3.97
C TYR A 362 -7.44 12.49 3.30
N TRP A 363 -7.76 12.18 2.05
CA TRP A 363 -7.05 11.21 1.21
C TRP A 363 -6.67 11.89 -0.10
N PRO A 364 -5.47 12.47 -0.23
CA PRO A 364 -5.01 13.08 -1.47
C PRO A 364 -4.94 12.02 -2.57
N THR A 365 -5.86 12.09 -3.53
CA THR A 365 -6.14 11.01 -4.49
C THR A 365 -6.16 11.55 -5.91
N ASN A 366 -5.50 10.82 -6.81
CA ASN A 366 -5.49 11.02 -8.25
C ASN A 366 -5.21 9.70 -8.96
N ALA A 367 -5.34 9.67 -10.28
CA ALA A 367 -5.06 8.47 -11.07
C ALA A 367 -4.60 8.80 -12.49
N ASN A 368 -4.10 7.77 -13.19
CA ASN A 368 -4.08 7.75 -14.65
C ASN A 368 -5.01 6.65 -15.14
N LEU A 369 -5.91 6.99 -16.07
CA LEU A 369 -6.53 6.00 -16.94
C LEU A 369 -5.50 5.57 -17.98
N LEU A 370 -5.37 4.25 -18.18
CA LEU A 370 -4.55 3.63 -19.22
C LEU A 370 -5.53 3.08 -20.26
N VAL A 371 -5.55 3.71 -21.44
CA VAL A 371 -6.56 3.52 -22.49
C VAL A 371 -5.92 2.76 -23.65
N TYR A 372 -6.47 1.58 -23.95
CA TYR A 372 -6.02 0.73 -25.05
C TYR A 372 -7.09 0.73 -26.15
N GLN A 373 -6.69 0.91 -27.40
CA GLN A 373 -7.57 1.04 -28.56
C GLN A 373 -7.36 -0.10 -29.57
N ASP A 374 -8.43 -0.47 -30.26
CA ASP A 374 -8.40 -1.35 -31.41
C ASP A 374 -8.31 -0.53 -32.70
N HIS A 375 -7.10 -0.41 -33.23
CA HIS A 375 -6.82 0.35 -34.47
C HIS A 375 -7.36 -0.29 -35.75
N TYR A 376 -8.04 -1.44 -35.67
CA TYR A 376 -8.66 -2.13 -36.80
C TYR A 376 -10.19 -1.99 -36.86
N VAL A 377 -10.83 -1.30 -35.90
CA VAL A 377 -12.26 -0.94 -35.95
C VAL A 377 -12.52 0.51 -35.52
N GLU A 378 -13.55 1.12 -36.10
CA GLU A 378 -14.03 2.47 -35.71
C GLU A 378 -14.81 2.45 -34.38
N GLU A 379 -15.56 1.38 -34.11
CA GLU A 379 -16.40 1.21 -32.93
C GLU A 379 -16.32 -0.22 -32.37
N THR A 380 -16.08 -0.34 -31.06
CA THR A 380 -16.18 -1.59 -30.29
C THR A 380 -17.64 -1.77 -29.83
N VAL A 381 -18.17 -3.00 -29.95
CA VAL A 381 -19.51 -3.33 -29.44
C VAL A 381 -19.37 -4.09 -28.12
N ALA A 382 -19.99 -3.60 -27.04
CA ALA A 382 -19.91 -4.26 -25.73
C ALA A 382 -21.22 -4.23 -24.94
N THR A 383 -21.43 -5.25 -24.09
CA THR A 383 -22.60 -5.39 -23.18
C THR A 383 -22.16 -5.68 -21.76
N LEU A 384 -22.82 -5.07 -20.76
CA LEU A 384 -22.59 -5.33 -19.34
C LEU A 384 -23.57 -6.41 -18.83
N ASP A 385 -23.27 -7.66 -19.14
CA ASP A 385 -24.14 -8.84 -18.93
C ASP A 385 -24.51 -9.10 -17.46
N ARG A 386 -23.66 -8.72 -16.50
CA ARG A 386 -23.94 -8.78 -15.05
C ARG A 386 -23.09 -7.78 -14.28
N LYS A 387 -23.68 -7.13 -13.27
CA LYS A 387 -22.95 -6.36 -12.26
C LYS A 387 -23.48 -6.66 -10.85
N VAL A 388 -22.69 -7.38 -10.05
CA VAL A 388 -22.87 -7.51 -8.61
C VAL A 388 -21.72 -6.77 -7.96
N PHE A 389 -21.99 -5.56 -7.46
CA PHE A 389 -21.01 -4.73 -6.75
C PHE A 389 -21.79 -3.84 -5.78
N ALA A 390 -21.82 -4.21 -4.50
CA ALA A 390 -22.54 -3.43 -3.49
C ALA A 390 -21.83 -2.09 -3.25
N ARG A 391 -22.58 -0.97 -3.37
CA ARG A 391 -22.03 0.40 -3.30
C ARG A 391 -21.30 0.71 -1.99
N ASN A 392 -21.76 0.14 -0.88
CA ASN A 392 -21.20 0.33 0.45
C ASN A 392 -20.85 -1.03 1.07
N VAL A 393 -19.87 -1.03 1.97
CA VAL A 393 -19.59 -2.15 2.89
C VAL A 393 -19.99 -1.71 4.30
N VAL A 394 -20.59 -2.62 5.06
CA VAL A 394 -20.92 -2.42 6.48
C VAL A 394 -20.00 -3.31 7.30
N PRO A 395 -18.98 -2.76 8.00
CA PRO A 395 -18.16 -3.55 8.91
C PRO A 395 -18.99 -3.99 10.12
N LYS A 396 -18.75 -5.20 10.59
CA LYS A 396 -19.27 -5.70 11.87
C LYS A 396 -18.24 -5.40 12.96
N VAL A 397 -18.58 -4.50 13.87
CA VAL A 397 -17.76 -4.18 15.06
C VAL A 397 -18.40 -4.82 16.29
N THR A 398 -17.57 -5.37 17.17
CA THR A 398 -17.96 -5.86 18.50
C THR A 398 -16.89 -5.50 19.53
N SER A 399 -17.29 -5.01 20.70
CA SER A 399 -16.39 -4.70 21.81
C SER A 399 -16.78 -5.43 23.09
N LYS A 400 -15.80 -5.66 23.97
CA LYS A 400 -15.96 -6.21 25.33
C LYS A 400 -14.96 -5.51 26.25
N GLY A 401 -15.38 -5.11 27.46
CA GLY A 401 -14.49 -4.47 28.42
C GLY A 401 -15.19 -3.47 29.34
N SER A 402 -14.40 -2.70 30.08
CA SER A 402 -14.86 -1.63 30.97
C SER A 402 -13.79 -0.56 31.17
N GLY A 403 -14.19 0.72 31.15
CA GLY A 403 -13.26 1.85 31.20
C GLY A 403 -12.24 1.80 30.06
N GLY A 404 -10.97 2.07 30.37
CA GLY A 404 -9.85 1.97 29.44
C GLY A 404 -9.49 0.55 28.98
N ASN A 405 -9.95 -0.48 29.69
CA ASN A 405 -9.68 -1.88 29.34
C ASN A 405 -10.72 -2.37 28.32
N GLN A 406 -10.34 -2.51 27.05
CA GLN A 406 -11.25 -2.90 25.96
C GLN A 406 -10.60 -3.89 25.00
N THR A 407 -11.37 -4.89 24.59
CA THR A 407 -11.09 -5.75 23.43
C THR A 407 -12.08 -5.39 22.33
N ILE A 408 -11.58 -5.09 21.13
CA ILE A 408 -12.37 -4.67 19.97
C ILE A 408 -12.08 -5.61 18.82
N HIS A 409 -13.12 -6.08 18.14
CA HIS A 409 -13.00 -6.90 16.94
C HIS A 409 -13.87 -6.34 15.83
N THR A 410 -13.26 -6.04 14.69
CA THR A 410 -13.89 -5.50 13.49
C THR A 410 -13.67 -6.46 12.32
N THR A 411 -14.74 -6.86 11.64
CA THR A 411 -14.64 -7.59 10.37
C THR A 411 -15.39 -6.90 9.25
N ALA A 412 -14.91 -7.04 8.01
CA ALA A 412 -15.62 -6.59 6.82
C ALA A 412 -15.41 -7.59 5.68
N THR A 413 -16.42 -7.75 4.82
CA THR A 413 -16.32 -8.54 3.59
C THR A 413 -16.96 -7.81 2.41
N ARG A 414 -16.44 -8.06 1.20
CA ARG A 414 -17.10 -7.70 -0.06
C ARG A 414 -16.96 -8.84 -1.06
N GLN A 415 -17.98 -9.01 -1.89
CA GLN A 415 -17.91 -9.80 -3.12
C GLN A 415 -18.24 -8.92 -4.33
N VAL A 416 -17.52 -9.14 -5.43
CA VAL A 416 -17.75 -8.54 -6.74
C VAL A 416 -17.92 -9.66 -7.76
N ASN A 417 -18.90 -9.54 -8.66
CA ASN A 417 -19.09 -10.43 -9.80
C ASN A 417 -19.60 -9.62 -10.99
N VAL A 418 -18.70 -9.36 -11.94
CA VAL A 418 -18.97 -8.55 -13.13
C VAL A 418 -18.77 -9.43 -14.36
N LYS A 419 -19.73 -9.41 -15.27
CA LYS A 419 -19.63 -10.05 -16.58
C LYS A 419 -19.94 -9.07 -17.67
N SER A 420 -19.22 -9.21 -18.77
CA SER A 420 -19.48 -8.46 -20.00
C SER A 420 -19.04 -9.26 -21.22
N THR A 421 -19.57 -8.87 -22.37
CA THR A 421 -19.14 -9.34 -23.68
C THR A 421 -18.62 -8.14 -24.45
N ILE A 422 -17.42 -8.24 -25.03
CA ILE A 422 -16.76 -7.22 -25.85
C ILE A 422 -16.50 -7.85 -27.24
N THR A 423 -16.79 -7.10 -28.30
CA THR A 423 -16.61 -7.52 -29.69
C THR A 423 -15.91 -6.42 -30.48
N ASN A 424 -14.72 -6.73 -31.00
CA ASN A 424 -13.89 -5.86 -31.82
C ASN A 424 -13.12 -6.72 -32.86
N SER A 425 -12.00 -6.27 -33.43
CA SER A 425 -11.26 -7.02 -34.46
C SER A 425 -10.73 -8.37 -33.96
N GLN A 426 -10.48 -8.49 -32.66
CA GLN A 426 -10.08 -9.72 -31.96
C GLN A 426 -11.24 -10.72 -31.76
N GLY A 427 -12.43 -10.43 -32.31
CA GLY A 427 -13.62 -11.25 -32.18
C GLY A 427 -14.35 -11.06 -30.84
N ILE A 428 -15.16 -12.04 -30.45
CA ILE A 428 -15.96 -11.97 -29.21
C ILE A 428 -15.16 -12.46 -28.01
N ARG A 429 -14.96 -11.57 -27.02
CA ARG A 429 -14.32 -11.83 -25.73
C ARG A 429 -15.32 -11.65 -24.59
N LYS A 430 -15.50 -12.67 -23.75
CA LYS A 430 -16.44 -12.67 -22.61
C LYS A 430 -15.67 -12.61 -21.30
N TYR A 431 -15.76 -11.47 -20.62
CA TYR A 431 -15.09 -11.22 -19.36
C TYR A 431 -15.96 -11.69 -18.19
N ASN A 432 -15.31 -12.23 -17.17
CA ASN A 432 -15.88 -12.53 -15.87
C ASN A 432 -14.85 -12.16 -14.81
N ILE A 433 -15.02 -11.00 -14.15
CA ILE A 433 -14.29 -10.66 -12.92
C ILE A 433 -15.07 -11.16 -11.72
N LYS A 434 -14.40 -11.93 -10.87
CA LYS A 434 -14.80 -12.20 -9.48
C LYS A 434 -13.79 -11.54 -8.56
N GLN A 435 -14.25 -10.89 -7.49
CA GLN A 435 -13.37 -10.47 -6.39
C GLN A 435 -13.99 -10.85 -5.04
N LYS A 436 -13.15 -11.25 -4.09
CA LYS A 436 -13.51 -11.50 -2.68
C LYS A 436 -12.55 -10.72 -1.80
N PHE A 437 -13.08 -9.82 -0.99
CA PHE A 437 -12.31 -9.03 -0.03
C PHE A 437 -12.69 -9.48 1.39
N ASN A 438 -11.71 -9.71 2.26
CA ASN A 438 -11.91 -10.06 3.68
C ASN A 438 -10.93 -9.27 4.55
N TYR A 439 -11.46 -8.61 5.58
CA TYR A 439 -10.72 -7.75 6.50
C TYR A 439 -11.06 -8.16 7.93
N VAL A 440 -10.03 -8.29 8.74
CA VAL A 440 -10.12 -8.51 10.19
C VAL A 440 -9.20 -7.53 10.91
N ASN A 441 -9.64 -7.03 12.05
CA ASN A 441 -8.85 -6.18 12.94
C ASN A 441 -9.27 -6.47 14.38
N HIS A 442 -8.30 -6.87 15.20
CA HIS A 442 -8.45 -7.17 16.62
C HIS A 442 -7.57 -6.21 17.41
N GLN A 443 -8.14 -5.45 18.34
CA GLN A 443 -7.43 -4.48 19.17
C GLN A 443 -7.62 -4.82 20.65
N VAL A 444 -6.57 -4.65 21.46
CA VAL A 444 -6.65 -4.76 22.92
C VAL A 444 -6.07 -3.49 23.54
N TYR A 445 -6.78 -2.94 24.52
CA TYR A 445 -6.40 -1.76 25.30
C TYR A 445 -6.31 -2.17 26.76
N SER A 446 -5.24 -1.76 27.44
CA SER A 446 -5.05 -1.89 28.89
C SER A 446 -4.60 -0.56 29.52
N SER A 447 -4.32 -0.60 30.83
CA SER A 447 -3.72 0.49 31.63
C SER A 447 -2.45 1.12 31.06
N ASP A 448 -1.68 0.39 30.26
CA ASP A 448 -0.31 0.74 29.86
C ASP A 448 0.09 0.18 28.48
N VAL A 449 -0.81 -0.56 27.80
CA VAL A 449 -0.54 -1.24 26.53
C VAL A 449 -1.71 -1.08 25.55
N GLN A 450 -1.40 -0.85 24.27
CA GLN A 450 -2.30 -1.10 23.15
C GLN A 450 -1.71 -2.20 22.26
N THR A 451 -2.53 -3.13 21.77
CA THR A 451 -2.20 -3.97 20.62
C THR A 451 -3.24 -3.81 19.51
N PHE A 452 -2.81 -4.03 18.27
CA PHE A 452 -3.68 -4.23 17.12
C PHE A 452 -3.11 -5.31 16.20
N LYS A 453 -3.91 -6.31 15.81
CA LYS A 453 -3.58 -7.33 14.79
C LYS A 453 -4.63 -7.22 13.68
N GLN A 454 -4.21 -6.78 12.50
CA GLN A 454 -5.01 -6.53 11.31
C GLN A 454 -4.58 -7.47 10.18
N ARG A 455 -5.52 -7.88 9.33
CA ARG A 455 -5.22 -8.49 8.03
C ARG A 455 -6.26 -8.06 7.00
N SER A 456 -5.80 -7.50 5.88
CA SER A 456 -6.63 -7.22 4.69
C SER A 456 -6.27 -8.22 3.59
N THR A 457 -7.27 -8.83 2.95
CA THR A 457 -7.05 -9.75 1.84
C THR A 457 -7.96 -9.41 0.67
N THR A 458 -7.39 -9.29 -0.54
CA THR A 458 -8.13 -9.17 -1.81
C THR A 458 -7.79 -10.37 -2.67
N HIS A 459 -8.77 -11.16 -3.08
CA HIS A 459 -8.59 -12.21 -4.09
C HIS A 459 -9.39 -11.84 -5.34
N THR A 460 -8.71 -11.67 -6.47
CA THR A 460 -9.29 -11.35 -7.78
C THR A 460 -9.07 -12.49 -8.76
N THR A 461 -10.10 -12.83 -9.54
CA THR A 461 -10.03 -13.78 -10.65
C THR A 461 -10.74 -13.19 -11.86
N THR A 462 -9.96 -12.83 -12.88
CA THR A 462 -10.48 -12.35 -14.17
C THR A 462 -10.34 -13.47 -15.19
N THR A 463 -11.46 -14.01 -15.67
CA THR A 463 -11.48 -14.97 -16.79
C THR A 463 -11.96 -14.26 -18.05
N ILE A 464 -11.20 -14.40 -19.13
CA ILE A 464 -11.61 -14.07 -20.51
C ILE A 464 -11.92 -15.39 -21.21
N LYS A 465 -13.05 -15.47 -21.91
CA LYS A 465 -13.40 -16.58 -22.82
C LYS A 465 -13.56 -16.06 -24.24
N PHE A 466 -12.95 -16.74 -25.18
CA PHE A 466 -12.94 -16.35 -26.59
C PHE A 466 -14.00 -17.11 -27.40
N GLN A 467 -14.25 -16.65 -28.62
CA GLN A 467 -15.24 -17.21 -29.53
C GLN A 467 -14.92 -18.63 -30.00
N ASP A 468 -13.64 -18.99 -30.06
CA ASP A 468 -13.14 -20.34 -30.40
C ASP A 468 -13.24 -21.36 -29.24
N GLY A 469 -13.66 -20.90 -28.05
CA GLY A 469 -13.77 -21.72 -26.84
C GLY A 469 -12.51 -21.72 -25.96
N THR A 470 -11.42 -21.06 -26.38
CA THR A 470 -10.25 -20.86 -25.51
C THR A 470 -10.59 -19.95 -24.33
N LYS A 471 -9.73 -20.01 -23.30
CA LYS A 471 -9.86 -19.19 -22.09
C LYS A 471 -8.48 -18.77 -21.61
N THR A 472 -8.41 -17.57 -21.07
CA THR A 472 -7.29 -17.11 -20.25
C THR A 472 -7.85 -16.66 -18.90
N THR A 473 -7.14 -16.90 -17.81
CA THR A 473 -7.55 -16.47 -16.48
C THR A 473 -6.37 -15.93 -15.69
N GLN A 474 -6.48 -14.67 -15.28
CA GLN A 474 -5.60 -14.03 -14.32
C GLN A 474 -6.14 -14.25 -12.91
N TYR A 475 -5.29 -14.74 -12.02
CA TYR A 475 -5.46 -14.73 -10.58
C TYR A 475 -4.57 -13.63 -10.02
N TYR A 476 -5.10 -12.78 -9.14
CA TYR A 476 -4.33 -11.77 -8.42
C TYR A 476 -4.76 -11.75 -6.96
N THR A 477 -3.78 -11.79 -6.05
CA THR A 477 -4.03 -11.74 -4.60
C THR A 477 -3.17 -10.67 -3.94
N GLU A 478 -3.79 -9.96 -3.00
CA GLU A 478 -3.17 -9.05 -2.05
C GLU A 478 -3.41 -9.60 -0.64
N ASP A 479 -2.37 -9.66 0.21
CA ASP A 479 -2.45 -10.03 1.63
C ASP A 479 -1.58 -9.08 2.46
N TYR A 480 -2.23 -8.27 3.29
CA TYR A 480 -1.60 -7.21 4.08
C TYR A 480 -1.86 -7.44 5.58
N PRO A 481 -1.09 -8.34 6.24
CA PRO A 481 -1.05 -8.45 7.69
C PRO A 481 -0.27 -7.28 8.32
N LEU A 482 -0.76 -6.80 9.46
CA LEU A 482 -0.13 -5.77 10.29
C LEU A 482 -0.39 -6.08 11.76
N TYR A 483 0.66 -6.17 12.56
CA TYR A 483 0.62 -6.19 14.01
C TYR A 483 1.34 -4.98 14.59
N GLY A 484 0.78 -4.43 15.67
CA GLY A 484 1.44 -3.42 16.49
C GLY A 484 1.19 -3.66 17.97
N LYS A 485 2.22 -3.38 18.78
CA LYS A 485 2.16 -3.28 20.24
C LYS A 485 2.81 -1.96 20.66
N LEU A 486 2.07 -1.13 21.39
CA LEU A 486 2.52 0.12 21.97
C LEU A 486 2.45 -0.02 23.50
N GLU A 487 3.52 0.30 24.24
CA GLU A 487 3.54 0.26 25.72
C GLU A 487 4.03 1.59 26.27
N TYR A 488 3.26 2.24 27.15
CA TYR A 488 3.60 3.55 27.72
C TYR A 488 3.63 3.52 29.24
N LYS A 489 4.75 3.92 29.84
CA LYS A 489 5.00 3.82 31.30
C LYS A 489 5.55 5.13 31.86
N PRO A 490 4.71 6.00 32.43
CA PRO A 490 5.15 7.24 33.07
C PRO A 490 5.89 6.92 34.38
N TYR A 491 6.91 7.71 34.72
CA TYR A 491 7.67 7.52 35.96
C TYR A 491 8.18 8.85 36.56
N THR A 492 8.44 8.82 37.88
CA THR A 492 9.14 9.92 38.59
C THR A 492 10.49 9.45 39.08
N TYR A 493 11.51 10.30 38.94
CA TYR A 493 12.85 10.02 39.46
C TYR A 493 12.95 10.25 40.98
N GLY A 494 12.69 9.20 41.78
CA GLY A 494 12.81 9.27 43.23
C GLY A 494 12.77 7.91 43.93
N LYS A 495 13.97 7.35 44.20
CA LYS A 495 14.24 6.02 44.80
C LYS A 495 13.74 4.82 43.96
N SER A 496 14.59 3.78 43.87
CA SER A 496 14.29 2.47 43.26
C SER A 496 14.22 2.38 41.73
N ALA A 497 15.10 3.10 41.01
CA ALA A 497 15.47 2.76 39.63
C ALA A 497 17.00 2.70 39.50
N ARG A 498 17.55 1.51 39.21
CA ARG A 498 18.97 1.29 38.88
C ARG A 498 19.17 0.70 37.47
N ASP A 499 18.10 0.67 36.68
CA ASP A 499 18.06 0.04 35.37
C ASP A 499 18.69 0.97 34.34
N GLY A 500 20.02 0.96 34.31
CA GLY A 500 20.79 1.61 33.25
C GLY A 500 20.56 0.87 31.93
N ILE A 501 19.92 1.54 30.97
CA ILE A 501 19.99 1.13 29.57
C ILE A 501 21.47 1.19 29.18
N LEU A 502 22.05 0.07 28.71
CA LEU A 502 23.40 0.05 28.17
C LEU A 502 23.43 0.90 26.90
N SER A 503 24.03 2.08 26.99
CA SER A 503 23.74 3.18 26.07
C SER A 503 25.00 3.81 25.49
N THR A 504 25.11 3.81 24.17
CA THR A 504 25.87 4.81 23.41
C THR A 504 24.99 6.05 23.25
N VAL A 505 25.09 7.01 24.18
CA VAL A 505 24.26 8.22 24.20
C VAL A 505 24.89 9.33 23.36
N GLU A 506 24.15 9.80 22.35
CA GLU A 506 24.04 11.23 22.10
C GLU A 506 22.63 11.67 22.51
N GLU A 507 22.47 12.91 23.01
CA GLU A 507 21.15 13.43 23.43
C GLU A 507 20.27 13.73 22.21
N VAL A 508 19.57 12.70 21.71
CA VAL A 508 18.59 12.89 20.63
C VAL A 508 17.34 13.57 21.17
N ASP A 509 16.99 14.70 20.56
CA ASP A 509 15.72 15.39 20.75
C ASP A 509 14.57 14.42 20.41
N ILE A 510 13.72 14.09 21.37
CA ILE A 510 12.52 13.29 21.14
C ILE A 510 11.40 14.28 20.78
N PRO A 511 11.02 14.44 19.50
CA PRO A 511 9.89 15.28 19.16
C PRO A 511 8.59 14.69 19.73
N PRO A 512 7.55 15.51 19.97
CA PRO A 512 6.26 15.00 20.41
C PRO A 512 5.71 13.99 19.39
N PHE A 513 5.45 12.77 19.84
CA PHE A 513 5.09 11.64 19.00
C PHE A 513 3.76 11.85 18.25
N ARG A 514 3.72 11.47 16.97
CA ARG A 514 2.49 11.11 16.26
C ARG A 514 2.20 9.61 16.43
N SER A 515 1.78 9.27 17.63
CA SER A 515 1.03 8.04 17.91
C SER A 515 -0.41 8.46 18.24
N PRO A 516 -1.45 7.64 18.00
CA PRO A 516 -2.74 7.85 18.65
C PRO A 516 -2.55 7.68 20.17
N ILE A 517 -2.45 8.79 20.91
CA ILE A 517 -2.20 8.77 22.35
C ILE A 517 -3.49 8.44 23.07
N ILE A 518 -3.65 7.15 23.41
CA ILE A 518 -4.47 6.73 24.55
C ILE A 518 -3.92 7.45 25.77
N GLN A 519 -4.72 8.33 26.39
CA GLN A 519 -4.32 8.94 27.66
C GLN A 519 -4.50 7.95 28.80
N PHE A 520 -3.51 7.07 28.96
CA PHE A 520 -3.36 6.15 30.09
C PHE A 520 -3.52 6.90 31.43
N GLU A 521 -4.21 6.29 32.39
CA GLU A 521 -4.76 7.04 33.51
C GLU A 521 -3.72 7.50 34.54
N GLN A 522 -3.57 8.82 34.63
CA GLN A 522 -3.17 9.46 35.87
C GLN A 522 -4.42 9.56 36.76
N GLU A 523 -4.54 8.68 37.75
CA GLU A 523 -5.64 8.72 38.73
C GLU A 523 -5.64 10.04 39.51
N ASP A 524 -6.61 10.92 39.24
CA ASP A 524 -6.78 12.19 39.94
C ASP A 524 -7.46 11.97 41.31
N THR A 525 -6.73 11.33 42.22
CA THR A 525 -7.18 11.01 43.58
C THR A 525 -6.92 12.17 44.54
N ASN A 526 -7.97 12.56 45.26
CA ASN A 526 -8.06 13.82 46.01
C ASN A 526 -6.88 14.12 46.97
N HIS A 527 -6.42 15.37 46.91
CA HIS A 527 -5.81 16.12 48.03
C HIS A 527 -4.49 15.61 48.66
N LEU A 528 -3.69 14.83 47.94
CA LEU A 528 -2.25 14.74 48.21
C LEU A 528 -1.45 15.36 47.04
N ARG A 529 -0.28 15.93 47.33
CA ARG A 529 0.52 16.68 46.34
C ARG A 529 0.82 15.79 45.13
N SER A 530 0.21 16.07 43.99
CA SER A 530 0.40 15.31 42.76
C SER A 530 1.85 15.42 42.31
N ILE A 531 2.57 14.31 42.44
CA ILE A 531 3.91 14.16 41.89
C ILE A 531 3.70 13.92 40.39
N GLN A 532 3.84 14.98 39.58
CA GLN A 532 3.85 14.83 38.13
C GLN A 532 4.98 13.88 37.72
N ALA A 533 4.64 12.91 36.87
CA ALA A 533 5.62 12.05 36.24
C ALA A 533 6.46 12.89 35.26
N ASN A 534 7.69 13.20 35.66
CA ASN A 534 8.59 14.04 34.87
C ASN A 534 9.15 13.33 33.63
N PHE A 535 9.00 12.00 33.55
CA PHE A 535 9.58 11.16 32.50
C PHE A 535 8.64 10.01 32.12
N TYR A 536 8.89 9.38 30.97
CA TYR A 536 8.17 8.18 30.55
C TYR A 536 9.08 7.22 29.78
N LYS A 537 8.72 5.93 29.77
CA LYS A 537 9.21 4.94 28.81
C LYS A 537 8.11 4.66 27.78
N TYR A 538 8.49 4.51 26.52
CA TYR A 538 7.59 4.18 25.43
C TYR A 538 8.24 3.09 24.55
N ASN A 539 7.67 1.89 24.61
CA ASN A 539 8.08 0.77 23.76
C ASN A 539 7.11 0.64 22.58
N VAL A 540 7.64 0.34 21.41
CA VAL A 540 6.84 0.01 20.23
C VAL A 540 7.41 -1.24 19.57
N THR A 541 6.54 -2.15 19.17
CA THR A 541 6.81 -3.20 18.18
C THR A 541 5.79 -3.06 17.06
N ILE A 542 6.27 -3.06 15.81
CA ILE A 542 5.47 -3.16 14.59
C ILE A 542 5.98 -4.36 13.80
N GLN A 543 5.06 -5.15 13.25
CA GLN A 543 5.37 -6.17 12.26
C GLN A 543 4.34 -6.04 11.13
N HIS A 544 4.76 -5.94 9.87
CA HIS A 544 3.82 -5.83 8.76
C HIS A 544 4.41 -6.37 7.46
N ASP A 545 3.54 -6.90 6.59
CA ASP A 545 3.94 -7.43 5.30
C ASP A 545 3.17 -6.80 4.14
N LEU A 546 3.88 -6.55 3.04
CA LEU A 546 3.31 -6.36 1.72
C LEU A 546 3.45 -7.68 0.96
N ARG A 547 2.35 -8.42 0.80
CA ARG A 547 2.31 -9.66 0.01
C ARG A 547 1.39 -9.50 -1.20
N GLN A 548 1.91 -9.83 -2.38
CA GLN A 548 1.17 -9.79 -3.64
C GLN A 548 1.53 -10.99 -4.52
N LYS A 549 0.54 -11.54 -5.23
CA LYS A 549 0.74 -12.69 -6.13
C LYS A 549 -0.13 -12.60 -7.37
N LEU A 550 0.49 -12.65 -8.54
CA LEU A 550 -0.17 -12.74 -9.84
C LEU A 550 0.13 -14.11 -10.47
N LYS A 551 -0.86 -14.71 -11.13
CA LYS A 551 -0.63 -15.81 -12.07
C LYS A 551 -1.64 -15.80 -13.20
N ILE A 552 -1.18 -15.94 -14.45
CA ILE A 552 -2.02 -16.10 -15.63
C ILE A 552 -1.97 -17.56 -16.10
N HIS A 553 -3.13 -18.14 -16.36
CA HIS A 553 -3.28 -19.41 -17.09
C HIS A 553 -3.91 -19.11 -18.45
N GLY A 554 -3.18 -19.32 -19.55
CA GLY A 554 -3.59 -18.99 -20.92
C GLY A 554 -2.58 -18.06 -21.60
N ASN A 555 -3.02 -17.21 -22.53
CA ASN A 555 -2.15 -16.22 -23.16
C ASN A 555 -2.00 -14.95 -22.29
N LYS A 556 -0.78 -14.58 -21.90
CA LYS A 556 -0.54 -13.36 -21.11
C LYS A 556 -0.92 -12.07 -21.83
N ASP A 557 -0.85 -12.05 -23.16
CA ASP A 557 -1.12 -10.85 -23.97
C ASP A 557 -2.62 -10.57 -24.14
N ASP A 558 -3.50 -11.39 -23.54
CA ASP A 558 -4.91 -11.08 -23.35
C ASP A 558 -5.13 -10.05 -22.21
N PHE A 559 -4.13 -9.91 -21.34
CA PHE A 559 -4.07 -8.94 -20.26
C PHE A 559 -3.06 -7.82 -20.59
N ARG A 560 -3.12 -6.70 -19.87
CA ARG A 560 -2.22 -5.55 -20.07
C ARG A 560 -1.17 -5.42 -18.95
N VAL A 561 -0.89 -6.49 -18.21
CA VAL A 561 -0.16 -6.46 -16.92
C VAL A 561 1.35 -6.73 -16.99
N GLY A 562 1.96 -6.79 -18.18
CA GLY A 562 3.43 -6.83 -18.35
C GLY A 562 4.12 -8.17 -18.06
N VAL A 563 3.56 -9.01 -17.17
CA VAL A 563 4.13 -10.30 -16.72
C VAL A 563 3.11 -11.44 -16.68
N GLU A 564 3.58 -12.68 -16.75
CA GLU A 564 2.74 -13.90 -16.69
C GLU A 564 2.40 -14.30 -15.25
N GLU A 565 3.39 -14.24 -14.37
CA GLU A 565 3.25 -14.51 -12.95
C GLU A 565 4.30 -13.73 -12.15
N PHE A 566 3.96 -13.41 -10.90
CA PHE A 566 4.93 -13.02 -9.89
C PHE A 566 4.40 -13.37 -8.49
N GLU A 567 5.31 -13.53 -7.55
CA GLU A 567 5.04 -13.57 -6.13
C GLU A 567 6.01 -12.59 -5.47
N LEU A 568 5.48 -11.74 -4.59
CA LEU A 568 6.21 -10.73 -3.84
C LEU A 568 5.79 -10.86 -2.38
N SER A 569 6.77 -11.00 -1.49
CA SER A 569 6.60 -10.87 -0.06
C SER A 569 7.70 -9.94 0.46
N ILE A 570 7.28 -8.85 1.09
CA ILE A 570 8.15 -7.96 1.86
C ILE A 570 7.63 -8.02 3.29
N ALA A 571 8.40 -8.61 4.20
CA ALA A 571 8.06 -8.66 5.62
C ALA A 571 8.99 -7.72 6.40
N GLN A 572 8.45 -6.97 7.35
CA GLN A 572 9.23 -6.05 8.18
C GLN A 572 8.85 -6.15 9.65
N THR A 573 9.84 -6.35 10.51
CA THR A 573 9.74 -6.28 11.97
C THR A 573 10.59 -5.11 12.49
N ALA A 574 9.95 -4.14 13.15
CA ALA A 574 10.62 -3.00 13.77
C ALA A 574 10.25 -2.89 15.26
N LYS A 575 11.24 -2.66 16.14
CA LYS A 575 11.06 -2.54 17.58
C LYS A 575 11.85 -1.33 18.09
N SER A 576 11.26 -0.47 18.93
CA SER A 576 11.95 0.66 19.56
C SER A 576 11.63 0.75 21.05
N GLN A 577 12.64 1.04 21.86
CA GLN A 577 12.50 1.39 23.27
C GLN A 577 12.97 2.83 23.45
N VAL A 578 12.08 3.72 23.89
CA VAL A 578 12.38 5.13 24.16
C VAL A 578 12.24 5.38 25.66
N ASP A 579 13.19 6.09 26.26
CA ASP A 579 13.06 6.67 27.59
C ASP A 579 13.25 8.19 27.46
N SER A 580 12.25 8.97 27.86
CA SER A 580 12.19 10.42 27.66
C SER A 580 13.29 11.21 28.38
N ARG A 581 14.13 10.54 29.17
CA ARG A 581 15.32 11.09 29.83
C ARG A 581 16.63 10.62 29.21
N ILE A 582 16.68 9.41 28.65
CA ILE A 582 17.93 8.70 28.30
C ILE A 582 18.16 8.65 26.78
N GLY A 583 17.11 8.77 25.98
CA GLY A 583 17.15 8.62 24.52
C GLY A 583 16.41 7.35 24.09
N PHE A 584 16.86 6.70 23.02
CA PHE A 584 16.23 5.48 22.51
C PHE A 584 17.23 4.43 22.04
N ASN A 585 16.74 3.20 21.93
CA ASN A 585 17.35 2.12 21.15
C ASN A 585 16.28 1.55 20.19
N ALA A 586 16.68 1.11 18.99
CA ALA A 586 15.75 0.57 18.00
C ALA A 586 16.41 -0.48 17.11
N THR A 587 15.57 -1.43 16.66
CA THR A 587 15.92 -2.46 15.69
C THR A 587 14.88 -2.45 14.58
N ASN A 588 15.32 -2.63 13.34
CA ASN A 588 14.47 -2.79 12.18
C ASN A 588 15.07 -3.91 11.32
N GLN A 589 14.23 -4.83 10.87
CA GLN A 589 14.58 -5.98 10.05
C GLN A 589 13.56 -6.06 8.92
N VAL A 590 14.02 -6.04 7.67
CA VAL A 590 13.18 -6.22 6.49
C VAL A 590 13.72 -7.36 5.64
N ALA A 591 12.85 -8.21 5.14
CA ALA A 591 13.17 -9.33 4.27
C ALA A 591 12.30 -9.26 3.01
N VAL A 592 12.93 -9.25 1.84
CA VAL A 592 12.27 -9.37 0.54
C VAL A 592 12.49 -10.77 0.00
N ALA A 593 11.40 -11.40 -0.47
CA ALA A 593 11.45 -12.46 -1.45
C ALA A 593 10.52 -12.10 -2.60
N ALA A 594 11.03 -12.11 -3.82
CA ALA A 594 10.24 -11.82 -4.99
C ALA A 594 10.68 -12.66 -6.18
N SER A 595 9.74 -13.41 -6.76
CA SER A 595 10.01 -14.40 -7.80
C SER A 595 8.98 -14.39 -8.91
N ASN A 596 9.40 -14.86 -10.07
CA ASN A 596 8.61 -15.11 -11.26
C ASN A 596 9.23 -16.30 -12.00
N TRP A 597 8.82 -16.52 -13.25
CA TRP A 597 9.40 -17.57 -14.10
C TRP A 597 10.84 -17.29 -14.58
N THR A 598 11.33 -16.04 -14.57
CA THR A 598 12.72 -15.71 -14.95
C THR A 598 13.71 -15.90 -13.79
N GLY A 599 13.25 -15.83 -12.53
CA GLY A 599 14.04 -16.21 -11.35
C GLY A 599 13.48 -15.67 -10.03
N CYS A 600 14.37 -15.58 -9.04
CA CYS A 600 14.13 -14.99 -7.73
C CYS A 600 15.16 -13.88 -7.44
N TYR A 601 14.66 -12.80 -6.85
CA TYR A 601 15.41 -11.84 -6.05
C TYR A 601 15.02 -11.99 -4.57
N SER A 602 16.00 -12.03 -3.66
CA SER A 602 15.76 -11.97 -2.22
C SER A 602 16.90 -11.23 -1.49
N HIS A 603 16.53 -10.45 -0.47
CA HIS A 603 17.43 -9.54 0.22
C HIS A 603 16.92 -9.24 1.63
N ASP A 604 17.78 -9.39 2.65
CA ASP A 604 17.46 -9.04 4.04
C ASP A 604 18.31 -7.84 4.52
N VAL A 605 17.69 -6.91 5.25
CA VAL A 605 18.27 -5.64 5.69
C VAL A 605 17.99 -5.43 7.17
N HIS A 606 19.04 -5.41 8.01
CA HIS A 606 18.95 -5.32 9.47
C HIS A 606 19.69 -4.09 10.01
N SER A 607 19.05 -3.29 10.88
CA SER A 607 19.64 -2.04 11.42
C SER A 607 20.28 -2.15 12.81
N ASN A 608 19.95 -3.16 13.61
CA ASN A 608 20.33 -3.27 15.04
C ASN A 608 21.83 -3.00 15.33
N THR A 609 22.73 -3.44 14.45
CA THR A 609 24.18 -3.17 14.53
C THR A 609 24.81 -2.91 13.15
N GLY A 610 24.01 -2.50 12.16
CA GLY A 610 24.50 -2.16 10.81
C GLY A 610 25.10 -3.30 9.99
N ASN A 611 24.85 -4.58 10.33
CA ASN A 611 25.31 -5.74 9.57
C ASN A 611 24.24 -6.22 8.58
N TYR A 612 24.55 -6.16 7.28
CA TYR A 612 23.71 -6.70 6.20
C TYR A 612 23.82 -8.21 6.14
N THR A 613 22.68 -8.85 6.01
CA THR A 613 22.57 -10.31 5.92
C THR A 613 22.01 -10.69 4.57
N LYS A 614 22.85 -11.29 3.72
CA LYS A 614 22.47 -11.96 2.46
C LYS A 614 21.90 -11.06 1.33
N TYR A 615 22.45 -11.32 0.15
CA TYR A 615 21.84 -11.06 -1.14
C TYR A 615 21.69 -12.41 -1.84
N VAL A 616 20.50 -12.74 -2.33
CA VAL A 616 20.23 -14.04 -2.96
C VAL A 616 19.47 -13.82 -4.27
N GLU A 617 20.21 -13.86 -5.37
CA GLU A 617 19.63 -14.18 -6.68
C GLU A 617 19.69 -15.69 -6.88
N ALA A 618 18.54 -16.29 -7.21
CA ALA A 618 18.41 -17.75 -7.34
C ALA A 618 17.30 -18.14 -8.32
N LYS A 619 17.12 -19.45 -8.55
CA LYS A 619 15.97 -19.99 -9.31
C LYS A 619 14.72 -20.24 -8.45
N LYS A 620 14.82 -20.10 -7.13
CA LYS A 620 13.72 -20.18 -6.14
C LYS A 620 14.08 -19.26 -4.97
N CYS A 621 13.09 -18.58 -4.39
CA CYS A 621 13.31 -17.78 -3.19
C CYS A 621 13.32 -18.63 -1.92
N PRO A 622 14.00 -18.18 -0.85
CA PRO A 622 13.67 -18.63 0.50
C PRO A 622 12.21 -18.25 0.85
N LYS A 623 11.56 -19.02 1.73
CA LYS A 623 10.34 -18.53 2.40
C LYS A 623 10.76 -17.34 3.28
N VAL A 624 10.09 -16.20 3.13
CA VAL A 624 10.26 -15.06 4.06
C VAL A 624 9.24 -15.19 5.19
N LYS A 625 9.74 -15.40 6.41
CA LYS A 625 9.03 -15.29 7.69
C LYS A 625 9.92 -14.48 8.64
N LEU A 626 9.37 -13.42 9.25
CA LEU A 626 10.00 -12.65 10.34
C LEU A 626 9.12 -12.66 11.62
N TYR A 627 8.29 -13.69 11.75
CA TYR A 627 7.34 -13.89 12.84
C TYR A 627 7.63 -15.23 13.50
N ASP A 628 7.95 -15.16 14.79
CA ASP A 628 7.57 -16.18 15.76
C ASP A 628 6.27 -15.61 16.39
N ASP A 629 5.12 -16.27 16.21
CA ASP A 629 3.91 -16.06 17.02
C ASP A 629 3.95 -17.17 18.08
N ASP A 630 4.50 -16.90 19.27
CA ASP A 630 4.45 -17.85 20.40
C ASP A 630 2.99 -18.00 20.87
N ASP A 631 2.36 -19.17 20.63
CA ASP A 631 1.24 -19.78 21.40
C ASP A 631 0.77 -21.04 20.62
N ASP A 632 1.53 -22.14 20.72
CA ASP A 632 1.12 -23.45 20.21
C ASP A 632 0.14 -24.13 21.21
N ASP A 633 -1.16 -23.99 20.96
CA ASP A 633 -2.18 -24.88 21.53
C ASP A 633 -2.29 -26.12 20.63
N ASP A 634 -1.45 -27.13 20.88
CA ASP A 634 -1.51 -28.46 20.24
C ASP A 634 -2.75 -29.24 20.74
N ASP A 635 -3.87 -29.15 20.03
CA ASP A 635 -4.96 -30.15 20.10
C ASP A 635 -4.64 -31.30 19.10
N ASP A 636 -3.97 -32.34 19.59
CA ASP A 636 -3.74 -33.60 18.86
C ASP A 636 -5.06 -34.36 18.64
N ASP A 637 -5.61 -34.33 17.42
CA ASP A 637 -6.63 -35.28 16.95
C ASP A 637 -5.93 -36.48 16.25
N ASP A 638 -5.67 -37.55 17.01
CA ASP A 638 -5.18 -38.85 16.51
C ASP A 638 -6.25 -39.57 15.65
N ASP A 639 -6.21 -39.42 14.33
CA ASP A 639 -6.92 -40.31 13.39
C ASP A 639 -6.04 -41.54 13.03
N ASP A 640 -6.03 -42.53 13.93
CA ASP A 640 -5.56 -43.90 13.67
C ASP A 640 -6.56 -44.61 12.73
N ASP A 641 -6.16 -44.95 11.49
CA ASP A 641 -6.89 -45.90 10.63
C ASP A 641 -5.90 -46.60 9.66
N ASP A 642 -5.31 -47.71 10.11
CA ASP A 642 -4.48 -48.63 9.30
C ASP A 642 -5.39 -49.53 8.41
N ASP A 643 -5.29 -49.37 7.09
CA ASP A 643 -5.87 -50.29 6.10
C ASP A 643 -5.01 -51.57 6.00
N ASP A 644 -5.51 -52.75 6.40
CA ASP A 644 -4.80 -54.04 6.23
C ASP A 644 -5.74 -55.24 5.89
N ASP A 645 -5.71 -55.64 4.61
CA ASP A 645 -6.19 -56.88 3.95
C ASP A 645 -7.34 -57.74 4.57
N ASN A 646 -8.55 -57.69 3.97
CA ASN A 646 -9.21 -58.83 3.25
C ASN A 646 -10.55 -58.47 2.56
#